data_AF-A0A9X1X922-F1
#
_entry.id   AF-A0A9X1X922-F1
#
_cell.length_a   1.000
_cell.length_b   1.000
_cell.length_c   1.000
_cell.angle_alpha   90.00
_cell.angle_beta   90.00
_cell.angle_gamma   90.00
#
_symmetry.space_group_name_H-M   'P 1'
#
loop_
_entity.id
_entity.type
_entity.pdbx_description
1 polymer ?
#
loop_
_entity_poly.entity_id
_entity_poly.type
_entity_poly.pdbx_seq_one_letter_code
_entity_poly.pdbx_strand_id
1 'polypeptide(L)'
;MNRWICLALLCLFFNLSGKAQSLKWTAEAGRDSVHTDLQIRQMAGKLQNIYRERNRKTYLENYYRLQLLTGNYAAAILTAKQWLPLWQAESPYKPAVSLAYQLYARAKQVQSAHPGTFTTIYTQVFREAMRKLDDRTAYREYGSFSNPGVLNNLRSAFEDRLNAANKTAMLIPAEALALCVAYADLCLAEETGQIAQALILADCHRRYAVTQQLARIPSGIHLHVVTILKKEQHQPQPAAMQYTIYADSVPGVRLYAPAAYGYAGVVVYSRGKGFSRDGIVPFEHDGEDANQIITWIARQRWCNGKVGMFGGSYNGFTQWAAAQYHNPALKTIVPYVAAIPGLGLPMENNVFLNANYGWAFYATNNRYLDNRTYNDPDRWASLNRNWFKSGAAYNKIDSVDGTPNPWLQRWLQHPDYDQYWQQQVPYQQDFAKINIPVLTVEGYYDDGQISGLHYYQEHLKYNRKANHYLLIGPYDHFGTQNGGVPVLRDYAVDPAALISTREVTFQWLDYVLKDKKRPALIKGKVNYEVMGANKWVHTGSIAGMADKKLRLYLTDQPSGNYYQLSAKLPVHPFQLNDTVDLFSRQAWYGDYYPSPIIKNDINRSNGLFFVSEPFNTAIQINGLFTGELKAIINKRDMDITVVLYEVTPDGKYFQLSYFLGRASYAHDMTQRQLLVPGQTTTILFERTRLVSRQLQKGSRLLVVVNTDKNPFAQVNYGTGGDVAKETSSDGKASLVIKWLNGSYIDIPVKF
;
A
#
# COMPACT_ATOMS: atom_id res chain seq x y z
N MET A 1 -10.43 -30.70 12.05
CA MET A 1 -10.72 -30.87 13.48
C MET A 1 -9.48 -30.48 14.27
N ASN A 2 -9.64 -29.52 15.20
CA ASN A 2 -8.76 -29.10 16.32
C ASN A 2 -7.31 -28.70 15.95
N ARG A 3 -6.87 -27.42 15.85
CA ARG A 3 -7.05 -26.19 16.64
C ARG A 3 -6.51 -26.29 18.09
N TRP A 4 -5.44 -25.51 18.34
CA TRP A 4 -4.81 -25.08 19.61
C TRP A 4 -3.71 -25.95 20.23
N ILE A 5 -2.47 -25.42 20.22
CA ILE A 5 -1.64 -25.10 21.40
C ILE A 5 -0.63 -24.02 20.99
N CYS A 6 -0.62 -22.93 21.78
CA CYS A 6 0.32 -21.82 21.77
C CYS A 6 1.70 -22.24 22.31
N LEU A 7 2.78 -21.48 22.02
CA LEU A 7 3.48 -20.67 23.04
C LEU A 7 4.68 -19.90 22.46
N ALA A 8 4.73 -18.61 22.82
CA ALA A 8 5.89 -17.85 23.27
C ALA A 8 7.11 -17.66 22.34
N LEU A 9 7.29 -16.41 21.88
CA LEU A 9 8.61 -15.79 21.86
C LEU A 9 8.59 -14.58 22.80
N LEU A 10 9.16 -14.83 23.98
CA LEU A 10 9.43 -13.86 25.03
C LEU A 10 10.32 -12.72 24.51
N CYS A 11 9.90 -11.48 24.81
CA CYS A 11 10.82 -10.36 24.97
C CYS A 11 11.74 -10.64 26.17
N LEU A 12 12.98 -11.01 25.88
CA LEU A 12 14.08 -11.00 26.84
C LEU A 12 14.45 -9.54 27.14
N PHE A 13 13.97 -9.00 28.27
CA PHE A 13 14.68 -8.06 29.14
C PHE A 13 13.97 -7.97 30.50
N PHE A 14 14.22 -8.95 31.38
CA PHE A 14 14.05 -8.78 32.82
C PHE A 14 15.38 -9.09 33.49
N ASN A 15 15.97 -8.07 34.09
CA ASN A 15 16.83 -8.24 35.26
C ASN A 15 16.68 -7.01 36.14
N LEU A 16 15.83 -7.17 37.16
CA LEU A 16 16.08 -6.78 38.55
C LEU A 16 14.96 -7.41 39.40
N SER A 17 15.39 -8.17 40.39
CA SER A 17 14.61 -8.93 41.35
C SER A 17 13.63 -8.06 42.15
N GLY A 18 12.35 -8.26 41.91
CA GLY A 18 11.25 -7.92 42.81
C GLY A 18 10.09 -8.85 42.48
N LYS A 19 9.55 -9.59 43.46
CA LYS A 19 8.34 -10.40 43.26
C LYS A 19 7.24 -9.46 42.75
N ALA A 20 6.93 -9.48 41.46
CA ALA A 20 5.82 -8.73 40.91
C ALA A 20 4.54 -9.26 41.58
N GLN A 21 3.92 -8.44 42.44
CA GLN A 21 2.72 -8.83 43.17
C GLN A 21 1.59 -9.04 42.15
N SER A 22 1.20 -10.30 41.94
CA SER A 22 0.08 -10.66 41.09
C SER A 22 -1.23 -10.09 41.66
N LEU A 23 -2.12 -9.70 40.76
CA LEU A 23 -3.37 -9.01 41.08
C LEU A 23 -4.52 -10.02 41.02
N LYS A 24 -5.31 -10.13 42.09
CA LYS A 24 -6.49 -10.99 42.13
C LYS A 24 -7.49 -10.61 41.03
N TRP A 25 -8.01 -11.63 40.35
CA TRP A 25 -9.05 -11.55 39.33
C TRP A 25 -10.15 -12.57 39.62
N THR A 26 -11.39 -12.12 39.58
CA THR A 26 -12.58 -12.99 39.61
C THR A 26 -13.13 -13.12 38.19
N ALA A 27 -13.41 -14.35 37.76
CA ALA A 27 -13.95 -14.60 36.43
C ALA A 27 -15.38 -14.03 36.30
N GLU A 28 -15.65 -13.36 35.18
CA GLU A 28 -16.88 -12.59 34.96
C GLU A 28 -17.60 -12.95 33.65
N ALA A 29 -18.93 -12.73 33.61
CA ALA A 29 -19.81 -13.18 32.53
C ALA A 29 -19.71 -12.37 31.21
N GLY A 30 -19.08 -11.19 31.21
CA GLY A 30 -18.90 -10.37 30.01
C GLY A 30 -18.80 -8.87 30.29
N ARG A 31 -18.50 -8.08 29.25
CA ARG A 31 -18.25 -6.62 29.32
C ARG A 31 -19.33 -5.83 30.07
N ASP A 32 -20.60 -6.13 29.83
CA ASP A 32 -21.73 -5.31 30.30
C ASP A 32 -22.07 -5.57 31.78
N SER A 33 -21.31 -6.43 32.45
CA SER A 33 -21.37 -6.63 33.90
C SER A 33 -20.85 -5.37 34.61
N VAL A 34 -21.70 -4.78 35.46
CA VAL A 34 -21.30 -3.72 36.40
C VAL A 34 -20.12 -4.18 37.26
N HIS A 35 -20.03 -5.48 37.56
CA HIS A 35 -18.91 -6.05 38.30
C HIS A 35 -17.60 -6.03 37.50
N THR A 36 -17.65 -6.30 36.19
CA THR A 36 -16.48 -6.23 35.30
C THR A 36 -15.92 -4.81 35.24
N ASP A 37 -16.77 -3.79 35.07
CA ASP A 37 -16.33 -2.38 35.10
C ASP A 37 -15.63 -2.04 36.43
N LEU A 38 -16.30 -2.32 37.56
CA LEU A 38 -15.77 -2.04 38.90
C LEU A 38 -14.42 -2.74 39.14
N GLN A 39 -14.30 -4.01 38.78
CA GLN A 39 -13.09 -4.80 38.98
C GLN A 39 -11.92 -4.27 38.16
N ILE A 40 -12.14 -3.90 36.88
CA ILE A 40 -11.11 -3.30 36.02
C ILE A 40 -10.67 -1.94 36.57
N ARG A 41 -11.61 -1.09 37.03
CA ARG A 41 -11.27 0.22 37.62
C ARG A 41 -10.46 0.10 38.92
N GLN A 42 -10.84 -0.83 39.79
CA GLN A 42 -10.07 -1.13 41.01
C GLN A 42 -8.66 -1.64 40.66
N MET A 43 -8.54 -2.48 39.64
CA MET A 43 -7.25 -2.95 39.15
C MET A 43 -6.39 -1.82 38.59
N ALA A 44 -6.98 -0.90 37.82
CA ALA A 44 -6.28 0.28 37.34
C ALA A 44 -5.73 1.14 38.49
N GLY A 45 -6.48 1.28 39.59
CA GLY A 45 -6.03 1.95 40.81
C GLY A 45 -4.82 1.28 41.47
N LYS A 46 -4.84 -0.06 41.58
CA LYS A 46 -3.67 -0.82 42.08
C LYS A 46 -2.46 -0.66 41.17
N LEU A 47 -2.67 -0.74 39.85
CA LEU A 47 -1.61 -0.60 38.85
C LEU A 47 -0.95 0.78 38.89
N GLN A 48 -1.66 1.87 39.15
CA GLN A 48 -1.02 3.20 39.23
C GLN A 48 0.10 3.30 40.26
N ASN A 49 0.00 2.53 41.35
CA ASN A 49 1.01 2.55 42.42
C ASN A 49 2.24 1.71 42.06
N ILE A 50 2.06 0.63 41.30
CA ILE A 50 3.09 -0.37 41.01
C ILE A 50 3.64 -0.32 39.58
N TYR A 51 2.96 0.34 38.64
CA TYR A 51 3.36 0.39 37.24
C TYR A 51 4.66 1.17 37.10
N ARG A 52 5.64 0.53 36.46
CA ARG A 52 6.95 1.09 36.15
C ARG A 52 7.26 0.74 34.70
N GLU A 53 7.78 1.70 33.96
CA GLU A 53 8.18 1.53 32.57
C GLU A 53 9.40 2.42 32.31
N ARG A 54 10.43 1.85 31.68
CA ARG A 54 11.69 2.56 31.42
C ARG A 54 11.51 3.58 30.30
N ASN A 55 10.71 3.24 29.29
CA ASN A 55 10.42 4.17 28.21
C ASN A 55 9.41 5.23 28.69
N ARG A 56 9.84 6.48 28.85
CA ARG A 56 8.99 7.56 29.35
C ARG A 56 7.73 7.78 28.50
N LYS A 57 7.81 7.64 27.18
CA LYS A 57 6.66 7.77 26.27
C LYS A 57 5.63 6.67 26.56
N THR A 58 6.06 5.40 26.56
CA THR A 58 5.21 4.25 26.88
C THR A 58 4.63 4.34 28.30
N TYR A 59 5.43 4.79 29.26
CA TYR A 59 4.98 5.02 30.63
C TYR A 59 3.81 6.01 30.65
N LEU A 60 4.00 7.22 30.11
CA LEU A 60 2.97 8.25 30.10
C LEU A 60 1.72 7.80 29.33
N GLU A 61 1.90 7.09 28.22
CA GLU A 61 0.82 6.56 27.38
C GLU A 61 -0.13 5.63 28.14
N ASN A 62 0.44 4.68 28.87
CA ASN A 62 -0.32 3.75 29.68
C ASN A 62 -0.85 4.41 30.95
N TYR A 63 -0.05 5.27 31.57
CA TYR A 63 -0.38 5.88 32.84
C TYR A 63 -1.59 6.82 32.75
N TYR A 64 -1.72 7.62 31.68
CA TYR A 64 -2.91 8.47 31.53
C TYR A 64 -4.20 7.64 31.37
N ARG A 65 -4.14 6.45 30.73
CA ARG A 65 -5.30 5.55 30.60
C ARG A 65 -5.70 4.95 31.93
N LEU A 66 -4.73 4.58 32.76
CA LEU A 66 -5.01 4.16 34.14
C LEU A 66 -5.68 5.29 34.94
N GLN A 67 -5.18 6.53 34.82
CA GLN A 67 -5.77 7.70 35.47
C GLN A 67 -7.21 7.95 35.03
N LEU A 68 -7.50 7.80 33.72
CA LEU A 68 -8.86 7.88 33.17
C LEU A 68 -9.81 6.86 33.82
N LEU A 69 -9.40 5.59 33.94
CA LEU A 69 -10.23 4.54 34.51
C LEU A 69 -10.54 4.78 35.99
N THR A 70 -9.60 5.35 36.74
CA THR A 70 -9.78 5.70 38.16
C THR A 70 -10.52 7.01 38.41
N GLY A 71 -10.96 7.72 37.36
CA GLY A 71 -11.65 9.00 37.50
C GLY A 71 -10.74 10.18 37.82
N ASN A 72 -9.41 10.02 37.79
CA ASN A 72 -8.47 11.12 38.00
C ASN A 72 -8.23 11.91 36.70
N TYR A 73 -9.31 12.52 36.19
CA TYR A 73 -9.34 13.16 34.87
C TYR A 73 -8.38 14.35 34.76
N ALA A 74 -8.20 15.13 35.83
CA ALA A 74 -7.28 16.27 35.84
C ALA A 74 -5.82 15.81 35.66
N ALA A 75 -5.41 14.75 36.36
CA ALA A 75 -4.08 14.18 36.21
C ALA A 75 -3.91 13.54 34.82
N ALA A 76 -4.93 12.83 34.32
CA ALA A 76 -4.89 12.24 32.98
C ALA A 76 -4.62 13.29 31.88
N ILE A 77 -5.25 14.47 31.96
CA ILE A 77 -5.02 15.58 31.02
C ILE A 77 -3.56 16.06 31.08
N LEU A 78 -2.99 16.23 32.28
CA LEU A 78 -1.61 16.67 32.45
C LEU A 78 -0.61 15.63 31.92
N THR A 79 -0.83 14.36 32.21
CA THR A 79 0.00 13.25 31.71
C THR A 79 -0.06 13.17 30.18
N ALA A 80 -1.25 13.29 29.57
CA ALA A 80 -1.41 13.32 28.13
C ALA A 80 -0.69 14.51 27.46
N LYS A 81 -0.68 15.68 28.10
CA LYS A 81 0.08 16.86 27.63
C LYS A 81 1.59 16.65 27.67
N GLN A 82 2.10 15.90 28.64
CA GLN A 82 3.52 15.53 28.70
C GLN A 82 3.89 14.45 27.67
N TRP A 83 2.94 13.57 27.35
CA TRP A 83 3.13 12.51 26.35
C TRP A 83 3.20 13.06 24.93
N LEU A 84 2.34 14.03 24.59
CA LEU A 84 2.14 14.50 23.22
C LEU A 84 3.44 14.95 22.50
N PRO A 85 4.34 15.76 23.11
CA PRO A 85 5.60 16.13 22.46
C PRO A 85 6.53 14.94 22.18
N LEU A 86 6.54 13.94 23.07
CA LEU A 86 7.35 12.73 22.90
C LEU A 86 6.82 11.87 21.74
N TRP A 87 5.50 11.77 21.60
CA TRP A 87 4.86 11.13 20.45
C TRP A 87 5.16 11.87 19.14
N GLN A 88 5.01 13.19 19.14
CA GLN A 88 5.25 14.01 17.95
C GLN A 88 6.71 13.97 17.49
N ALA A 89 7.67 13.85 18.41
CA ALA A 89 9.08 13.71 18.05
C ALA A 89 9.36 12.41 17.28
N GLU A 90 8.70 11.31 17.65
CA GLU A 90 8.90 9.99 17.02
C GLU A 90 7.96 9.74 15.83
N SER A 91 6.84 10.47 15.75
CA SER A 91 5.82 10.30 14.71
C SER A 91 5.25 11.66 14.31
N PRO A 92 6.08 12.59 13.78
CA PRO A 92 5.69 13.98 13.50
C PRO A 92 4.54 14.12 12.50
N TYR A 93 4.27 13.05 11.77
CA TYR A 93 3.32 12.99 10.68
C TYR A 93 2.04 12.22 10.99
N LYS A 94 1.94 11.58 12.16
CA LYS A 94 0.72 10.86 12.60
C LYS A 94 -0.08 11.71 13.59
N PRO A 95 -1.42 11.76 13.47
CA PRO A 95 -2.23 12.34 14.53
C PRO A 95 -1.95 11.59 15.82
N ALA A 96 -1.68 12.33 16.89
CA ALA A 96 -1.65 11.73 18.20
C ALA A 96 -3.09 11.42 18.59
N VAL A 97 -3.39 10.20 19.05
CA VAL A 97 -4.72 9.90 19.62
C VAL A 97 -5.00 10.74 20.89
N SER A 98 -4.02 11.57 21.31
CA SER A 98 -4.08 12.44 22.49
C SER A 98 -5.31 13.33 22.56
N LEU A 99 -5.73 13.95 21.44
CA LEU A 99 -6.83 14.92 21.53
C LEU A 99 -8.14 14.24 21.92
N ALA A 100 -8.45 13.08 21.34
CA ALA A 100 -9.66 12.32 21.70
C ALA A 100 -9.71 11.99 23.20
N TYR A 101 -8.60 11.50 23.78
CA TYR A 101 -8.53 11.23 25.23
C TYR A 101 -8.58 12.52 26.07
N GLN A 102 -7.92 13.59 25.65
CA GLN A 102 -7.95 14.87 26.37
C GLN A 102 -9.36 15.45 26.43
N LEU A 103 -10.12 15.39 25.32
CA LEU A 103 -11.49 15.86 25.27
C LEU A 103 -12.42 14.97 26.11
N TYR A 104 -12.24 13.66 26.06
CA TYR A 104 -12.98 12.71 26.90
C TYR A 104 -12.71 12.95 28.39
N ALA A 105 -11.44 13.03 28.80
CA ALA A 105 -11.05 13.35 30.17
C ALA A 105 -11.66 14.66 30.64
N ARG A 106 -11.58 15.71 29.80
CA ARG A 106 -12.13 17.03 30.13
C ARG A 106 -13.64 16.99 30.26
N ALA A 107 -14.35 16.29 29.37
CA ALA A 107 -15.80 16.14 29.46
C ALA A 107 -16.21 15.41 30.75
N LYS A 108 -15.54 14.31 31.11
CA LYS A 108 -15.79 13.60 32.37
C LYS A 108 -15.47 14.45 33.60
N GLN A 109 -14.39 15.24 33.57
CA GLN A 109 -14.07 16.19 34.63
C GLN A 109 -15.17 17.24 34.82
N VAL A 110 -15.67 17.83 33.74
CA VAL A 110 -16.76 18.82 33.81
C VAL A 110 -18.05 18.18 34.32
N GLN A 111 -18.35 16.96 33.85
CA GLN A 111 -19.52 16.18 34.29
C GLN A 111 -19.49 15.86 35.79
N SER A 112 -18.31 15.59 36.37
CA SER A 112 -18.20 15.36 37.82
C SER A 112 -18.47 16.60 38.67
N ALA A 113 -18.43 17.80 38.08
CA ALA A 113 -18.58 19.07 38.78
C ALA A 113 -19.90 19.80 38.47
N HIS A 114 -20.63 19.41 37.42
CA HIS A 114 -21.84 20.11 36.96
C HIS A 114 -22.92 19.11 36.50
N PRO A 115 -24.21 19.40 36.78
CA PRO A 115 -25.32 18.58 36.27
C PRO A 115 -25.45 18.74 34.75
N GLY A 116 -25.43 17.62 34.00
CA GLY A 116 -25.63 17.60 32.56
C GLY A 116 -25.39 16.23 31.93
N THR A 117 -25.98 15.98 30.77
CA THR A 117 -25.72 14.74 30.02
C THR A 117 -24.31 14.76 29.42
N PHE A 118 -23.65 13.60 29.37
CA PHE A 118 -22.29 13.48 28.82
C PHE A 118 -22.22 14.04 27.38
N THR A 119 -23.21 13.75 26.54
CA THR A 119 -23.31 14.24 25.16
C THR A 119 -23.28 15.76 25.06
N THR A 120 -24.01 16.46 25.94
CA THR A 120 -24.07 17.93 25.94
C THR A 120 -22.72 18.52 26.34
N ILE A 121 -22.13 17.99 27.42
CA ILE A 121 -20.84 18.43 27.94
C ILE A 121 -19.71 18.15 26.93
N TYR A 122 -19.65 16.94 26.37
CA TYR A 122 -18.66 16.56 25.37
C TYR A 122 -18.78 17.42 24.11
N THR A 123 -20.00 17.73 23.66
CA THR A 123 -20.25 18.64 22.54
C THR A 123 -19.67 20.03 22.79
N GLN A 124 -19.86 20.58 23.98
CA GLN A 124 -19.29 21.88 24.36
C GLN A 124 -17.76 21.84 24.37
N VAL A 125 -17.18 20.87 25.09
CA VAL A 125 -15.73 20.69 25.21
C VAL A 125 -15.07 20.51 23.85
N PHE A 126 -15.67 19.70 22.97
CA PHE A 126 -15.17 19.48 21.62
C PHE A 126 -15.20 20.77 20.79
N ARG A 127 -16.32 21.50 20.79
CA ARG A 127 -16.46 22.76 20.03
C ARG A 127 -15.47 23.82 20.50
N GLU A 128 -15.29 23.97 21.81
CA GLU A 128 -14.32 24.90 22.40
C GLU A 128 -12.89 24.56 22.01
N ALA A 129 -12.53 23.27 22.01
CA ALA A 129 -11.21 22.82 21.60
C ALA A 129 -10.97 23.05 20.10
N MET A 130 -11.90 22.61 19.24
CA MET A 130 -11.76 22.74 17.79
C MET A 130 -11.69 24.20 17.34
N ARG A 131 -12.43 25.13 17.97
CA ARG A 131 -12.37 26.56 17.64
C ARG A 131 -10.97 27.17 17.80
N LYS A 132 -10.13 26.62 18.68
CA LYS A 132 -8.76 27.11 18.94
C LYS A 132 -7.73 26.59 17.94
N LEU A 133 -8.08 25.59 17.13
CA LEU A 133 -7.17 24.95 16.18
C LEU A 133 -7.27 25.62 14.81
N ASP A 134 -6.11 25.83 14.18
CA ASP A 134 -6.03 26.13 12.74
C ASP A 134 -6.57 24.95 11.91
N ASP A 135 -6.82 25.20 10.62
CA ASP A 135 -7.46 24.23 9.73
C ASP A 135 -6.65 22.95 9.52
N ARG A 136 -5.31 23.06 9.38
CA ARG A 136 -4.43 21.93 9.14
C ARG A 136 -4.30 21.06 10.40
N THR A 137 -4.16 21.71 11.54
CA THR A 137 -4.15 21.05 12.85
C THR A 137 -5.49 20.36 13.09
N ALA A 138 -6.62 21.06 12.96
CA ALA A 138 -7.95 20.46 13.13
C ALA A 138 -8.17 19.25 12.21
N TYR A 139 -7.83 19.38 10.92
CA TYR A 139 -7.93 18.29 9.95
C TYR A 139 -7.09 17.07 10.33
N ARG A 140 -5.84 17.29 10.79
CA ARG A 140 -4.99 16.20 11.28
C ARG A 140 -5.65 15.51 12.47
N GLU A 141 -6.14 16.28 13.43
CA GLU A 141 -6.76 15.74 14.64
C GLU A 141 -8.09 15.02 14.38
N TYR A 142 -8.80 15.27 13.28
CA TYR A 142 -9.99 14.47 12.92
C TYR A 142 -9.67 12.97 12.81
N GLY A 143 -8.46 12.61 12.40
CA GLY A 143 -7.99 11.23 12.36
C GLY A 143 -7.75 10.59 13.74
N SER A 144 -7.76 11.38 14.83
CA SER A 144 -7.58 10.89 16.20
C SER A 144 -8.87 10.31 16.81
N PHE A 145 -10.02 10.54 16.19
CA PHE A 145 -11.32 10.12 16.72
C PHE A 145 -11.75 8.77 16.14
N SER A 146 -12.29 7.91 17.01
CA SER A 146 -12.76 6.56 16.63
C SER A 146 -13.88 6.63 15.58
N ASN A 147 -13.69 5.92 14.47
CA ASN A 147 -14.73 5.61 13.48
C ASN A 147 -15.48 4.33 13.89
N PRO A 148 -16.74 4.07 13.48
CA PRO A 148 -17.49 2.91 13.96
C PRO A 148 -16.84 1.57 13.61
N GLY A 149 -16.04 1.49 12.53
CA GLY A 149 -15.26 0.29 12.21
C GLY A 149 -14.14 -0.03 13.23
N VAL A 150 -13.57 1.00 13.89
CA VAL A 150 -12.56 0.82 14.94
C VAL A 150 -13.20 0.26 16.21
N LEU A 151 -14.46 0.59 16.47
CA LEU A 151 -15.17 0.14 17.67
C LEU A 151 -15.29 -1.39 17.74
N ASN A 152 -15.61 -2.05 16.63
CA ASN A 152 -15.71 -3.52 16.60
C ASN A 152 -14.35 -4.19 16.89
N ASN A 153 -13.26 -3.65 16.34
CA ASN A 153 -11.92 -4.15 16.60
C ASN A 153 -11.51 -3.95 18.07
N LEU A 154 -11.81 -2.79 18.65
CA LEU A 154 -11.56 -2.52 20.07
C LEU A 154 -12.38 -3.43 20.98
N ARG A 155 -13.65 -3.69 20.61
CA ARG A 155 -14.52 -4.61 21.33
C ARG A 155 -13.94 -6.03 21.30
N SER A 156 -13.60 -6.54 20.13
CA SER A 156 -12.98 -7.87 19.98
C SER A 156 -11.66 -7.96 20.76
N ALA A 157 -10.79 -6.95 20.66
CA ALA A 157 -9.51 -6.95 21.37
C ALA A 157 -9.68 -6.91 22.91
N PHE A 158 -10.69 -6.21 23.40
CA PHE A 158 -11.05 -6.23 24.82
C PHE A 158 -11.62 -7.59 25.24
N GLU A 159 -12.56 -8.14 24.47
CA GLU A 159 -13.18 -9.45 24.74
C GLU A 159 -12.14 -10.57 24.78
N ASP A 160 -11.17 -10.59 23.86
CA ASP A 160 -10.07 -11.54 23.87
C ASP A 160 -9.24 -11.47 25.16
N ARG A 161 -8.98 -10.25 25.65
CA ARG A 161 -8.23 -10.01 26.89
C ARG A 161 -9.04 -10.38 28.13
N LEU A 162 -10.33 -10.07 28.13
CA LEU A 162 -11.23 -10.44 29.21
C LEU A 162 -11.36 -11.97 29.31
N ASN A 163 -11.52 -12.65 28.17
CA ASN A 163 -11.56 -14.10 28.08
C ASN A 163 -10.24 -14.75 28.52
N ALA A 164 -9.09 -14.15 28.18
CA ALA A 164 -7.80 -14.59 28.68
C ALA A 164 -7.69 -14.42 30.20
N ALA A 165 -8.13 -13.27 30.73
CA ALA A 165 -8.10 -13.00 32.16
C ALA A 165 -9.00 -13.95 32.96
N ASN A 166 -10.19 -14.27 32.44
CA ASN A 166 -11.14 -15.20 33.06
C ASN A 166 -10.63 -16.65 33.18
N LYS A 167 -9.51 -17.00 32.53
CA LYS A 167 -8.88 -18.32 32.67
C LYS A 167 -7.99 -18.44 33.91
N THR A 168 -7.76 -17.36 34.64
CA THR A 168 -6.90 -17.33 35.83
C THR A 168 -7.53 -16.55 36.97
N ALA A 169 -7.22 -16.93 38.21
CA ALA A 169 -7.62 -16.18 39.40
C ALA A 169 -6.64 -15.02 39.73
N MET A 170 -5.50 -14.96 39.03
CA MET A 170 -4.42 -14.01 39.28
C MET A 170 -3.81 -13.53 37.96
N LEU A 171 -3.73 -12.21 37.78
CA LEU A 171 -3.08 -11.58 36.63
C LEU A 171 -1.70 -11.05 37.03
N ILE A 172 -0.71 -11.24 36.17
CA ILE A 172 0.54 -10.50 36.32
C ILE A 172 0.33 -9.03 35.91
N PRO A 173 1.16 -8.07 36.38
CA PRO A 173 0.95 -6.65 36.10
C PRO A 173 0.86 -6.30 34.60
N ALA A 174 1.57 -7.02 33.73
CA ALA A 174 1.52 -6.80 32.29
C ALA A 174 0.16 -7.18 31.67
N GLU A 175 -0.44 -8.30 32.09
CA GLU A 175 -1.77 -8.75 31.63
C GLU A 175 -2.86 -7.81 32.16
N ALA A 176 -2.77 -7.46 33.44
CA ALA A 176 -3.65 -6.50 34.09
C ALA A 176 -3.62 -5.13 33.38
N LEU A 177 -2.42 -4.65 33.03
CA LEU A 177 -2.24 -3.41 32.29
C LEU A 177 -2.86 -3.50 30.89
N ALA A 178 -2.60 -4.58 30.15
CA ALA A 178 -3.15 -4.77 28.81
C ALA A 178 -4.69 -4.80 28.81
N LEU A 179 -5.31 -5.45 29.80
CA LEU A 179 -6.76 -5.45 29.99
C LEU A 179 -7.29 -4.04 30.29
N CYS A 180 -6.67 -3.33 31.24
CA CYS A 180 -7.06 -1.95 31.59
C CYS A 180 -6.93 -1.00 30.40
N VAL A 181 -5.83 -1.07 29.63
CA VAL A 181 -5.62 -0.23 28.45
C VAL A 181 -6.67 -0.50 27.38
N ALA A 182 -6.94 -1.77 27.05
CA ALA A 182 -7.97 -2.13 26.08
C ALA A 182 -9.37 -1.65 26.52
N TYR A 183 -9.66 -1.75 27.82
CA TYR A 183 -10.93 -1.26 28.37
C TYR A 183 -11.06 0.27 28.28
N ALA A 184 -10.01 1.02 28.62
CA ALA A 184 -10.00 2.47 28.51
C ALA A 184 -10.24 2.95 27.06
N ASP A 185 -9.63 2.27 26.09
CA ASP A 185 -9.78 2.56 24.66
C ASP A 185 -11.20 2.28 24.18
N LEU A 186 -11.79 1.17 24.64
CA LEU A 186 -13.16 0.81 24.36
C LEU A 186 -14.16 1.82 24.93
N CYS A 187 -14.03 2.20 26.22
CA CYS A 187 -14.89 3.22 26.85
C CYS A 187 -14.86 4.55 26.08
N LEU A 188 -13.67 5.01 25.69
CA LEU A 188 -13.55 6.23 24.86
C LEU A 188 -14.33 6.08 23.56
N ALA A 189 -14.10 4.99 22.82
CA ALA A 189 -14.69 4.77 21.51
C ALA A 189 -16.23 4.68 21.56
N GLU A 190 -16.78 4.03 22.59
CA GLU A 190 -18.22 3.85 22.76
C GLU A 190 -18.93 5.13 23.16
N GLU A 191 -18.36 5.86 24.12
CA GLU A 191 -19.00 7.08 24.63
C GLU A 191 -18.85 8.26 23.67
N THR A 192 -17.80 8.28 22.85
CA THR A 192 -17.50 9.44 21.99
C THR A 192 -17.64 9.19 20.50
N GLY A 193 -17.52 7.95 20.00
CA GLY A 193 -17.33 7.68 18.57
C GLY A 193 -18.41 8.25 17.67
N GLN A 194 -19.68 8.00 17.98
CA GLN A 194 -20.82 8.51 17.21
C GLN A 194 -20.96 10.04 17.32
N ILE A 195 -20.76 10.58 18.54
CA ILE A 195 -20.87 12.02 18.80
C ILE A 195 -19.76 12.76 18.05
N ALA A 196 -18.52 12.29 18.15
CA ALA A 196 -17.35 12.91 17.54
C ALA A 196 -17.48 13.02 16.02
N GLN A 197 -18.01 12.01 15.33
CA GLN A 197 -18.19 12.07 13.87
C GLN A 197 -19.15 13.18 13.45
N ALA A 198 -20.30 13.29 14.11
CA ALA A 198 -21.25 14.38 13.85
C ALA A 198 -20.62 15.75 14.14
N LEU A 199 -19.83 15.86 15.21
CA LEU A 199 -19.15 17.10 15.58
C LEU A 199 -18.00 17.47 14.64
N ILE A 200 -17.26 16.49 14.12
CA ILE A 200 -16.23 16.70 13.09
C ILE A 200 -16.87 17.24 11.81
N LEU A 201 -17.96 16.63 11.34
CA LEU A 201 -18.69 17.13 10.17
C LEU A 201 -19.25 18.54 10.41
N ALA A 202 -19.77 18.81 11.61
CA ALA A 202 -20.22 20.16 11.98
C ALA A 202 -19.07 21.17 11.99
N ASP A 203 -17.87 20.79 12.47
CA ASP A 203 -16.69 21.66 12.42
C ASP A 203 -16.20 21.87 10.98
N CYS A 204 -16.21 20.83 10.14
CA CYS A 204 -15.94 20.95 8.71
C CYS A 204 -16.92 21.94 8.06
N HIS A 205 -18.23 21.81 8.29
CA HIS A 205 -19.23 22.73 7.74
C HIS A 205 -19.13 24.15 8.31
N ARG A 206 -18.58 24.31 9.52
CA ARG A 206 -18.28 25.62 10.08
C ARG A 206 -17.13 26.29 9.33
N ARG A 207 -16.08 25.54 8.98
CA ARG A 207 -14.86 26.04 8.31
C ARG A 207 -15.01 26.17 6.80
N TYR A 208 -15.74 25.25 6.17
CA TYR A 208 -15.75 25.06 4.73
C TYR A 208 -17.16 25.15 4.14
N ALA A 209 -17.26 25.74 2.96
CA ALA A 209 -18.42 25.62 2.08
C ALA A 209 -18.20 24.42 1.17
N VAL A 210 -19.18 23.50 1.15
CA VAL A 210 -19.19 22.35 0.27
C VAL A 210 -20.29 22.54 -0.76
N THR A 211 -19.93 22.53 -2.04
CA THR A 211 -20.90 22.63 -3.14
C THR A 211 -20.78 21.41 -4.03
N GLN A 212 -21.91 20.78 -4.31
CA GLN A 212 -22.02 19.68 -5.26
C GLN A 212 -22.80 20.16 -6.48
N GLN A 213 -22.28 19.87 -7.67
CA GLN A 213 -22.91 20.31 -8.91
C GLN A 213 -22.61 19.37 -10.06
N LEU A 214 -23.48 19.39 -11.07
CA LEU A 214 -23.22 18.76 -12.36
C LEU A 214 -22.59 19.78 -13.30
N ALA A 215 -21.28 19.66 -13.52
CA ALA A 215 -20.57 20.47 -14.48
C ALA A 215 -20.75 19.86 -15.87
N ARG A 216 -21.30 20.66 -16.80
CA ARG A 216 -21.33 20.32 -18.22
C ARG A 216 -20.00 20.70 -18.86
N ILE A 217 -19.24 19.71 -19.33
CA ILE A 217 -17.98 19.93 -20.05
C ILE A 217 -18.24 20.14 -21.55
N PRO A 218 -17.28 20.71 -22.33
CA PRO A 218 -17.47 21.02 -23.76
C PRO A 218 -18.00 19.87 -24.62
N SER A 219 -17.61 18.62 -24.34
CA SER A 219 -18.14 17.41 -25.01
C SER A 219 -19.63 17.16 -24.78
N GLY A 220 -20.27 17.90 -23.86
CA GLY A 220 -21.68 17.74 -23.49
C GLY A 220 -21.94 16.79 -22.32
N ILE A 221 -20.90 16.06 -21.88
CA ILE A 221 -20.95 15.17 -20.72
C ILE A 221 -21.16 15.98 -19.44
N HIS A 222 -21.86 15.38 -18.47
CA HIS A 222 -22.11 15.98 -17.16
C HIS A 222 -21.39 15.21 -16.07
N LEU A 223 -20.44 15.85 -15.43
CA LEU A 223 -19.64 15.27 -14.35
C LEU A 223 -20.07 15.85 -13.00
N HIS A 224 -20.20 14.99 -11.99
CA HIS A 224 -20.44 15.38 -10.61
C HIS A 224 -19.15 15.92 -10.03
N VAL A 225 -19.18 17.21 -9.71
CA VAL A 225 -18.08 17.95 -9.10
C VAL A 225 -18.46 18.33 -7.69
N VAL A 226 -17.62 17.96 -6.73
CA VAL A 226 -17.66 18.42 -5.35
C VAL A 226 -16.54 19.43 -5.14
N THR A 227 -16.90 20.63 -4.71
CA THR A 227 -15.95 21.69 -4.36
C THR A 227 -15.98 21.94 -2.86
N ILE A 228 -14.81 22.10 -2.26
CA ILE A 228 -14.62 22.38 -0.85
C ILE A 228 -13.76 23.65 -0.74
N LEU A 229 -14.39 24.73 -0.28
CA LEU A 229 -13.76 26.05 -0.17
C LEU A 229 -13.76 26.51 1.28
N LYS A 230 -12.67 27.12 1.74
CA LYS A 230 -12.65 27.77 3.07
C LYS A 230 -13.58 28.99 3.05
N LYS A 231 -14.50 29.09 4.02
CA LYS A 231 -15.52 30.17 4.04
C LYS A 231 -14.91 31.57 4.19
N GLU A 232 -13.82 31.69 4.94
CA GLU A 232 -13.11 32.94 5.17
C GLU A 232 -12.12 33.29 4.04
N GLN A 233 -12.03 32.45 2.99
CA GLN A 233 -11.10 32.66 1.88
C GLN A 233 -11.79 33.44 0.77
N HIS A 234 -11.51 34.75 0.70
CA HIS A 234 -12.13 35.64 -0.28
C HIS A 234 -11.34 35.78 -1.59
N GLN A 235 -10.05 35.42 -1.60
CA GLN A 235 -9.20 35.49 -2.79
C GLN A 235 -9.17 34.15 -3.54
N PRO A 236 -9.25 34.13 -4.89
CA PRO A 236 -9.14 32.91 -5.68
C PRO A 236 -7.87 32.12 -5.33
N GLN A 237 -8.00 30.80 -5.18
CA GLN A 237 -6.91 29.90 -4.80
C GLN A 237 -6.53 28.98 -5.96
N PRO A 238 -5.30 28.43 -5.97
CA PRO A 238 -5.04 27.27 -6.82
C PRO A 238 -5.96 26.11 -6.43
N ALA A 239 -6.41 25.35 -7.42
CA ALA A 239 -7.22 24.16 -7.19
C ALA A 239 -6.32 22.93 -7.00
N ALA A 240 -6.66 22.09 -6.03
CA ALA A 240 -6.08 20.76 -5.90
C ALA A 240 -7.18 19.72 -6.16
N MET A 241 -7.04 19.02 -7.29
CA MET A 241 -8.08 18.17 -7.86
C MET A 241 -7.77 16.68 -7.70
N GLN A 242 -8.80 15.89 -7.39
CA GLN A 242 -8.81 14.45 -7.65
C GLN A 242 -9.89 14.14 -8.68
N TYR A 243 -9.52 13.48 -9.77
CA TYR A 243 -10.46 12.87 -10.71
C TYR A 243 -10.51 11.37 -10.43
N THR A 244 -11.68 10.84 -10.06
CA THR A 244 -11.77 9.54 -9.39
C THR A 244 -12.99 8.74 -9.84
N ILE A 245 -12.80 7.43 -10.01
CA ILE A 245 -13.90 6.46 -10.10
C ILE A 245 -14.40 6.04 -8.72
N TYR A 246 -13.67 6.35 -7.66
CA TYR A 246 -13.99 5.96 -6.28
C TYR A 246 -14.97 6.97 -5.66
N ALA A 247 -16.27 6.69 -5.82
CA ALA A 247 -17.34 7.48 -5.21
C ALA A 247 -17.87 6.77 -3.95
N ASP A 248 -17.67 7.38 -2.79
CA ASP A 248 -18.28 6.93 -1.54
C ASP A 248 -19.72 7.44 -1.43
N SER A 249 -20.61 6.63 -0.85
CA SER A 249 -21.99 7.05 -0.54
C SER A 249 -22.04 8.07 0.60
N VAL A 250 -21.03 8.07 1.48
CA VAL A 250 -20.87 9.03 2.57
C VAL A 250 -19.54 9.75 2.39
N PRO A 251 -19.55 11.08 2.12
CA PRO A 251 -18.34 11.87 1.97
C PRO A 251 -17.45 11.79 3.21
N GLY A 252 -16.25 11.20 3.07
CA GLY A 252 -15.29 11.08 4.16
C GLY A 252 -14.57 12.39 4.48
N VAL A 253 -14.04 12.51 5.71
CA VAL A 253 -13.26 13.69 6.14
C VAL A 253 -12.04 13.96 5.24
N ARG A 254 -11.54 12.93 4.53
CA ARG A 254 -10.40 13.05 3.60
C ARG A 254 -10.62 14.10 2.51
N LEU A 255 -11.86 14.36 2.09
CA LEU A 255 -12.21 15.34 1.06
C LEU A 255 -11.87 16.78 1.44
N TYR A 256 -11.74 17.07 2.74
CA TYR A 256 -11.43 18.41 3.25
C TYR A 256 -9.92 18.72 3.25
N ALA A 257 -9.04 17.74 2.94
CA ALA A 257 -7.60 17.93 3.01
C ALA A 257 -7.13 19.12 2.18
N PRO A 258 -7.48 19.25 0.88
CA PRO A 258 -7.06 20.41 0.09
C PRO A 258 -7.40 21.76 0.73
N ALA A 259 -8.64 21.91 1.21
CA ALA A 259 -9.11 23.15 1.83
C ALA A 259 -8.37 23.45 3.14
N ALA A 260 -8.09 22.42 3.94
CA ALA A 260 -7.29 22.55 5.16
C ALA A 260 -5.85 23.00 4.91
N TYR A 261 -5.32 22.75 3.70
CA TYR A 261 -3.99 23.20 3.26
C TYR A 261 -4.06 24.49 2.40
N GLY A 262 -5.21 25.16 2.39
CA GLY A 262 -5.40 26.44 1.71
C GLY A 262 -5.47 26.31 0.19
N TYR A 263 -6.09 25.27 -0.32
CA TYR A 263 -6.43 25.10 -1.75
C TYR A 263 -7.94 25.13 -1.95
N ALA A 264 -8.39 25.47 -3.16
CA ALA A 264 -9.73 25.07 -3.56
C ALA A 264 -9.73 23.55 -3.76
N GLY A 265 -10.40 22.81 -2.88
CA GLY A 265 -10.52 21.36 -2.99
C GLY A 265 -11.53 20.98 -4.06
N VAL A 266 -11.15 20.11 -4.99
CA VAL A 266 -12.06 19.65 -6.04
C VAL A 266 -11.99 18.13 -6.16
N VAL A 267 -13.14 17.48 -6.12
CA VAL A 267 -13.28 16.07 -6.48
C VAL A 267 -14.24 15.96 -7.65
N VAL A 268 -13.80 15.31 -8.71
CA VAL A 268 -14.60 15.03 -9.90
C VAL A 268 -14.80 13.53 -9.98
N TYR A 269 -16.05 13.09 -10.03
CA TYR A 269 -16.38 11.69 -10.20
C TYR A 269 -16.47 11.36 -11.69
N SER A 270 -15.84 10.25 -12.11
CA SER A 270 -15.88 9.79 -13.50
C SER A 270 -17.29 9.41 -13.96
N ARG A 271 -17.47 9.14 -15.25
CA ARG A 271 -18.77 8.79 -15.85
C ARG A 271 -19.47 7.69 -15.05
N GLY A 272 -20.78 7.87 -14.84
CA GLY A 272 -21.63 6.94 -14.08
C GLY A 272 -21.36 6.85 -12.56
N LYS A 273 -20.37 7.58 -12.03
CA LYS A 273 -20.04 7.61 -10.59
C LYS A 273 -20.63 8.83 -9.88
N GLY A 274 -21.02 8.67 -8.63
CA GLY A 274 -21.72 9.72 -7.88
C GLY A 274 -22.99 10.14 -8.63
N PHE A 275 -23.10 11.42 -8.96
CA PHE A 275 -24.17 11.95 -9.82
C PHE A 275 -23.76 12.13 -11.29
N SER A 276 -22.53 11.78 -11.69
CA SER A 276 -22.09 11.86 -13.08
C SER A 276 -22.98 11.02 -13.98
N ARG A 277 -23.26 11.53 -15.18
CA ARG A 277 -24.08 10.83 -16.18
C ARG A 277 -23.24 9.83 -16.96
N ASP A 278 -23.90 9.14 -17.90
CA ASP A 278 -23.35 8.12 -18.79
C ASP A 278 -22.89 6.82 -18.09
N GLY A 279 -22.54 5.82 -18.89
CA GLY A 279 -22.11 4.51 -18.40
C GLY A 279 -20.75 4.59 -17.70
N ILE A 280 -20.54 3.73 -16.71
CA ILE A 280 -19.22 3.55 -16.10
C ILE A 280 -18.34 2.86 -17.14
N VAL A 281 -17.23 3.49 -17.50
CA VAL A 281 -16.30 3.05 -18.55
C VAL A 281 -14.87 3.30 -18.09
N PRO A 282 -14.29 2.41 -17.27
CA PRO A 282 -12.98 2.65 -16.68
C PRO A 282 -11.91 2.84 -17.74
N PHE A 283 -11.08 3.86 -17.54
CA PHE A 283 -9.90 4.25 -18.32
C PHE A 283 -10.17 4.89 -19.68
N GLU A 284 -11.20 4.42 -20.42
CA GLU A 284 -11.41 4.75 -21.83
C GLU A 284 -11.62 6.25 -22.12
N HIS A 285 -12.27 6.99 -21.22
CA HIS A 285 -12.60 8.42 -21.42
C HIS A 285 -12.03 9.36 -20.35
N ASP A 286 -11.40 8.82 -19.31
CA ASP A 286 -11.06 9.62 -18.13
C ASP A 286 -10.05 10.75 -18.43
N GLY A 287 -9.09 10.52 -19.33
CA GLY A 287 -8.11 11.54 -19.71
C GLY A 287 -8.75 12.74 -20.41
N GLU A 288 -9.64 12.47 -21.36
CA GLU A 288 -10.35 13.51 -22.13
C GLU A 288 -11.26 14.33 -21.21
N ASP A 289 -12.05 13.64 -20.38
CA ASP A 289 -12.97 14.24 -19.43
C ASP A 289 -12.21 15.05 -18.35
N ALA A 290 -11.11 14.51 -17.83
CA ALA A 290 -10.26 15.20 -16.86
C ALA A 290 -9.63 16.48 -17.46
N ASN A 291 -9.15 16.43 -18.70
CA ASN A 291 -8.64 17.61 -19.40
C ASN A 291 -9.71 18.70 -19.53
N GLN A 292 -10.92 18.33 -19.93
CA GLN A 292 -12.01 19.26 -20.12
C GLN A 292 -12.49 19.87 -18.79
N ILE A 293 -12.61 19.07 -17.74
CA ILE A 293 -13.03 19.57 -16.42
C ILE A 293 -11.95 20.44 -15.77
N ILE A 294 -10.66 20.21 -16.03
CA ILE A 294 -9.58 21.13 -15.59
C ILE A 294 -9.79 22.53 -16.18
N THR A 295 -10.15 22.61 -17.47
CA THR A 295 -10.49 23.89 -18.13
C THR A 295 -11.70 24.56 -17.49
N TRP A 296 -12.72 23.78 -17.15
CA TRP A 296 -13.90 24.27 -16.45
C TRP A 296 -13.56 24.81 -15.05
N ILE A 297 -12.74 24.09 -14.27
CA ILE A 297 -12.25 24.48 -12.94
C ILE A 297 -11.48 25.79 -12.99
N ALA A 298 -10.55 25.91 -13.95
CA ALA A 298 -9.68 27.08 -14.08
C ALA A 298 -10.43 28.39 -14.36
N ARG A 299 -11.69 28.31 -14.83
CA ARG A 299 -12.56 29.46 -15.11
C ARG A 299 -13.47 29.85 -13.94
N GLN A 300 -13.48 29.07 -12.86
CA GLN A 300 -14.34 29.35 -11.71
C GLN A 300 -13.81 30.55 -10.92
N ARG A 301 -14.71 31.39 -10.38
CA ARG A 301 -14.34 32.61 -9.63
C ARG A 301 -13.50 32.35 -8.38
N TRP A 302 -13.56 31.14 -7.84
CA TRP A 302 -12.77 30.72 -6.68
C TRP A 302 -11.39 30.14 -7.06
N CYS A 303 -11.11 29.92 -8.35
CA CYS A 303 -9.85 29.40 -8.85
C CYS A 303 -8.99 30.52 -9.44
N ASN A 304 -7.69 30.53 -9.15
CA ASN A 304 -6.74 31.48 -9.75
C ASN A 304 -6.17 31.03 -11.11
N GLY A 305 -6.80 30.04 -11.76
CA GLY A 305 -6.38 29.47 -13.03
C GLY A 305 -5.28 28.41 -12.96
N LYS A 306 -4.69 28.13 -11.78
CA LYS A 306 -3.73 27.04 -11.59
C LYS A 306 -4.41 25.81 -10.97
N VAL A 307 -4.22 24.64 -11.59
CA VAL A 307 -4.71 23.35 -11.11
C VAL A 307 -3.54 22.39 -10.90
N GLY A 308 -3.48 21.75 -9.73
CA GLY A 308 -2.64 20.59 -9.48
C GLY A 308 -3.51 19.36 -9.25
N MET A 309 -3.06 18.19 -9.69
CA MET A 309 -3.73 16.93 -9.38
C MET A 309 -2.88 16.07 -8.44
N PHE A 310 -3.54 15.23 -7.64
CA PHE A 310 -2.86 14.33 -6.70
C PHE A 310 -3.73 13.12 -6.36
N GLY A 311 -3.11 12.02 -5.93
CA GLY A 311 -3.84 10.83 -5.52
C GLY A 311 -3.20 9.54 -6.02
N GLY A 312 -3.67 8.42 -5.45
CA GLY A 312 -3.11 7.11 -5.70
C GLY A 312 -3.93 6.20 -6.61
N SER A 313 -3.30 5.15 -7.14
CA SER A 313 -3.98 4.05 -7.85
C SER A 313 -4.68 4.55 -9.13
N TYR A 314 -6.00 4.39 -9.25
CA TYR A 314 -6.76 4.97 -10.36
C TYR A 314 -6.65 6.50 -10.41
N ASN A 315 -6.61 7.19 -9.26
CA ASN A 315 -6.38 8.64 -9.23
C ASN A 315 -4.95 8.99 -9.67
N GLY A 316 -4.00 8.06 -9.56
CA GLY A 316 -2.66 8.18 -10.13
C GLY A 316 -2.68 8.05 -11.65
N PHE A 317 -3.46 7.10 -12.18
CA PHE A 317 -3.70 6.95 -13.62
C PHE A 317 -4.31 8.22 -14.24
N THR A 318 -5.39 8.75 -13.65
CA THR A 318 -6.15 9.88 -14.24
C THR A 318 -5.30 11.14 -14.37
N GLN A 319 -4.25 11.27 -13.56
CA GLN A 319 -3.26 12.35 -13.66
C GLN A 319 -2.42 12.27 -14.93
N TRP A 320 -1.92 11.08 -15.27
CA TRP A 320 -1.17 10.86 -16.50
C TRP A 320 -2.07 10.97 -17.73
N ALA A 321 -3.26 10.37 -17.66
CA ALA A 321 -4.27 10.47 -18.71
C ALA A 321 -4.64 11.94 -19.00
N ALA A 322 -4.81 12.77 -17.98
CA ALA A 322 -5.05 14.21 -18.15
C ALA A 322 -3.84 14.96 -18.73
N ALA A 323 -2.62 14.60 -18.30
CA ALA A 323 -1.38 15.27 -18.73
C ALA A 323 -1.08 15.07 -20.22
N GLN A 324 -1.58 13.99 -20.83
CA GLN A 324 -1.50 13.72 -22.28
C GLN A 324 -2.07 14.87 -23.13
N TYR A 325 -3.04 15.63 -22.61
CA TYR A 325 -3.71 16.71 -23.33
C TYR A 325 -3.05 18.08 -23.14
N HIS A 326 -1.96 18.16 -22.36
CA HIS A 326 -1.15 19.37 -22.18
C HIS A 326 -1.96 20.61 -21.76
N ASN A 327 -2.96 20.42 -20.91
CA ASN A 327 -3.84 21.51 -20.49
C ASN A 327 -3.04 22.65 -19.84
N PRO A 328 -3.15 23.91 -20.31
CA PRO A 328 -2.35 25.01 -19.78
C PRO A 328 -2.67 25.34 -18.32
N ALA A 329 -3.85 24.98 -17.79
CA ALA A 329 -4.18 25.17 -16.39
C ALA A 329 -3.59 24.09 -15.48
N LEU A 330 -3.26 22.89 -16.01
CA LEU A 330 -2.59 21.85 -15.24
C LEU A 330 -1.12 22.22 -15.05
N LYS A 331 -0.71 22.45 -13.81
CA LYS A 331 0.65 22.91 -13.48
C LYS A 331 1.53 21.85 -12.86
N THR A 332 0.95 20.81 -12.26
CA THR A 332 1.70 19.69 -11.68
C THR A 332 0.78 18.50 -11.42
N ILE A 333 1.37 17.31 -11.41
CA ILE A 333 0.73 16.08 -10.94
C ILE A 333 1.58 15.42 -9.84
N VAL A 334 0.91 14.80 -8.87
CA VAL A 334 1.51 14.01 -7.79
C VAL A 334 0.88 12.61 -7.75
N PRO A 335 1.23 11.74 -8.71
CA PRO A 335 0.71 10.38 -8.78
C PRO A 335 1.35 9.46 -7.73
N TYR A 336 0.53 8.74 -6.96
CA TYR A 336 1.00 7.68 -6.06
C TYR A 336 0.61 6.32 -6.62
N VAL A 337 1.46 5.29 -6.50
CA VAL A 337 1.12 3.88 -6.84
C VAL A 337 0.28 3.78 -8.11
N ALA A 338 0.70 4.52 -9.14
CA ALA A 338 -0.20 4.94 -10.20
C ALA A 338 -0.50 3.78 -11.14
N ALA A 339 -1.78 3.47 -11.36
CA ALA A 339 -2.15 2.42 -12.30
C ALA A 339 -1.71 2.78 -13.74
N ILE A 340 -1.27 1.78 -14.49
CA ILE A 340 -1.19 1.87 -15.95
C ILE A 340 -2.08 0.77 -16.56
N PRO A 341 -3.11 1.15 -17.32
CA PRO A 341 -3.95 0.18 -18.03
C PRO A 341 -3.10 -0.66 -18.99
N GLY A 342 -3.31 -1.98 -19.03
CA GLY A 342 -2.63 -2.91 -19.92
C GLY A 342 -1.17 -3.28 -19.57
N LEU A 343 -0.46 -2.47 -18.78
CA LEU A 343 0.91 -2.81 -18.33
C LEU A 343 1.02 -3.08 -16.81
N GLY A 344 0.02 -2.70 -16.02
CA GLY A 344 0.00 -2.97 -14.57
C GLY A 344 -1.34 -3.49 -14.07
N LEU A 345 -2.44 -3.01 -14.65
CA LEU A 345 -3.77 -3.58 -14.45
C LEU A 345 -4.47 -3.76 -15.80
N PRO A 346 -5.13 -4.90 -16.06
CA PRO A 346 -5.25 -6.07 -15.20
C PRO A 346 -4.05 -7.03 -15.27
N MET A 347 -3.00 -6.70 -16.03
CA MET A 347 -1.85 -7.59 -16.30
C MET A 347 -0.50 -6.97 -15.92
N GLU A 348 0.42 -7.82 -15.50
CA GLU A 348 1.85 -7.52 -15.28
C GLU A 348 2.66 -8.32 -16.31
N ASN A 349 3.46 -7.61 -17.13
CA ASN A 349 4.31 -8.23 -18.16
C ASN A 349 3.57 -9.28 -19.02
N ASN A 350 2.37 -8.88 -19.48
CA ASN A 350 1.41 -9.65 -20.27
C ASN A 350 0.83 -10.90 -19.58
N VAL A 351 0.95 -11.02 -18.25
CA VAL A 351 0.30 -12.05 -17.42
C VAL A 351 -0.86 -11.43 -16.64
N PHE A 352 -2.08 -11.93 -16.83
CA PHE A 352 -3.26 -11.45 -16.09
C PHE A 352 -3.21 -11.89 -14.62
N LEU A 353 -3.51 -10.96 -13.70
CA LEU A 353 -3.47 -11.20 -12.25
C LEU A 353 -4.87 -11.23 -11.64
N ASN A 354 -5.15 -12.22 -10.80
CA ASN A 354 -6.46 -12.38 -10.14
C ASN A 354 -6.71 -11.30 -9.09
N ALA A 355 -5.67 -10.67 -8.56
CA ALA A 355 -5.81 -9.52 -7.65
C ALA A 355 -6.67 -8.39 -8.25
N ASN A 356 -6.69 -8.27 -9.58
CA ASN A 356 -7.45 -7.25 -10.30
C ASN A 356 -8.90 -7.67 -10.60
N TYR A 357 -9.26 -8.95 -10.38
CA TYR A 357 -10.58 -9.48 -10.66
C TYR A 357 -11.67 -8.79 -9.82
N GLY A 358 -11.43 -8.67 -8.50
CA GLY A 358 -12.35 -8.04 -7.56
C GLY A 358 -12.53 -6.54 -7.79
N TRP A 359 -11.53 -5.86 -8.37
CA TRP A 359 -11.54 -4.42 -8.56
C TRP A 359 -12.65 -3.95 -9.51
N ALA A 360 -12.97 -4.73 -10.54
CA ALA A 360 -14.06 -4.43 -11.45
C ALA A 360 -15.39 -4.30 -10.70
N PHE A 361 -15.71 -5.25 -9.81
CA PHE A 361 -16.92 -5.19 -8.98
C PHE A 361 -16.89 -4.00 -8.03
N TYR A 362 -15.75 -3.79 -7.37
CA TYR A 362 -15.54 -2.69 -6.42
C TYR A 362 -15.87 -1.32 -7.03
N ALA A 363 -15.36 -1.05 -8.23
CA ALA A 363 -15.44 0.25 -8.84
C ALA A 363 -16.66 0.44 -9.78
N THR A 364 -17.26 -0.64 -10.30
CA THR A 364 -18.20 -0.52 -11.44
C THR A 364 -19.59 -1.10 -11.22
N ASN A 365 -19.85 -1.84 -10.14
CA ASN A 365 -21.16 -2.46 -9.89
C ASN A 365 -22.32 -1.47 -9.80
N ASN A 366 -22.04 -0.27 -9.30
CA ASN A 366 -23.02 0.78 -9.11
C ASN A 366 -22.35 2.16 -9.12
N ARG A 367 -23.13 3.23 -8.91
CA ARG A 367 -22.61 4.61 -8.90
C ARG A 367 -21.71 4.94 -7.70
N TYR A 368 -21.64 4.09 -6.69
CA TYR A 368 -20.75 4.18 -5.54
C TYR A 368 -19.79 2.97 -5.47
N LEU A 369 -18.90 2.94 -4.49
CA LEU A 369 -18.03 1.80 -4.23
C LEU A 369 -18.79 0.62 -3.63
N ASP A 370 -18.59 -0.57 -4.18
CA ASP A 370 -19.15 -1.82 -3.64
C ASP A 370 -18.19 -2.47 -2.63
N ASN A 371 -18.02 -1.81 -1.49
CA ASN A 371 -17.18 -2.30 -0.40
C ASN A 371 -17.65 -3.67 0.13
N ARG A 372 -18.96 -3.97 0.06
CA ARG A 372 -19.52 -5.23 0.55
C ARG A 372 -19.02 -6.40 -0.30
N THR A 373 -19.09 -6.28 -1.62
CA THR A 373 -18.57 -7.32 -2.51
C THR A 373 -17.05 -7.39 -2.48
N TYR A 374 -16.36 -6.25 -2.46
CA TYR A 374 -14.90 -6.23 -2.54
C TYR A 374 -14.21 -6.72 -1.27
N ASN A 375 -14.72 -6.38 -0.08
CA ASN A 375 -14.12 -6.76 1.19
C ASN A 375 -14.59 -8.14 1.67
N ASP A 376 -14.55 -9.13 0.77
CA ASP A 376 -14.88 -10.53 1.02
C ASP A 376 -13.66 -11.43 0.72
N PRO A 377 -12.71 -11.55 1.66
CA PRO A 377 -11.49 -12.33 1.44
C PRO A 377 -11.78 -13.82 1.23
N ASP A 378 -12.87 -14.34 1.81
CA ASP A 378 -13.24 -15.75 1.68
C ASP A 378 -13.76 -16.06 0.27
N ARG A 379 -14.54 -15.16 -0.34
CA ARG A 379 -14.92 -15.27 -1.76
C ARG A 379 -13.68 -15.28 -2.65
N TRP A 380 -12.77 -14.33 -2.50
CA TRP A 380 -11.60 -14.24 -3.38
C TRP A 380 -10.63 -15.40 -3.21
N ALA A 381 -10.42 -15.85 -1.97
CA ALA A 381 -9.63 -17.05 -1.70
C ALA A 381 -10.30 -18.30 -2.28
N SER A 382 -11.63 -18.41 -2.20
CA SER A 382 -12.38 -19.51 -2.79
C SER A 382 -12.35 -19.50 -4.31
N LEU A 383 -12.50 -18.34 -4.94
CA LEU A 383 -12.38 -18.16 -6.39
C LEU A 383 -11.02 -18.66 -6.89
N ASN A 384 -9.93 -18.14 -6.32
CA ASN A 384 -8.57 -18.51 -6.70
C ASN A 384 -8.33 -20.01 -6.58
N ARG A 385 -8.74 -20.63 -5.46
CA ARG A 385 -8.62 -22.08 -5.26
C ARG A 385 -9.48 -22.88 -6.22
N ASN A 386 -10.75 -22.51 -6.39
CA ASN A 386 -11.71 -23.26 -7.20
C ASN A 386 -11.36 -23.18 -8.68
N TRP A 387 -11.02 -22.00 -9.19
CA TRP A 387 -10.57 -21.81 -10.56
C TRP A 387 -9.32 -22.66 -10.84
N PHE A 388 -8.28 -22.53 -10.02
CA PHE A 388 -7.05 -23.29 -10.19
C PHE A 388 -7.31 -24.80 -10.14
N LYS A 389 -8.08 -25.28 -9.15
CA LYS A 389 -8.40 -26.71 -8.99
C LYS A 389 -9.22 -27.26 -10.16
N SER A 390 -10.14 -26.48 -10.70
CA SER A 390 -10.99 -26.89 -11.83
C SER A 390 -10.18 -27.14 -13.12
N GLY A 391 -9.05 -26.44 -13.29
CA GLY A 391 -8.31 -26.42 -14.55
C GLY A 391 -9.05 -25.76 -15.71
N ALA A 392 -10.12 -25.00 -15.44
CA ALA A 392 -10.87 -24.25 -16.44
C ALA A 392 -10.04 -23.13 -17.09
N ALA A 393 -10.45 -22.74 -18.30
CA ALA A 393 -9.86 -21.61 -18.99
C ALA A 393 -9.99 -20.31 -18.20
N TYR A 394 -9.00 -19.42 -18.32
CA TYR A 394 -8.99 -18.16 -17.57
C TYR A 394 -10.19 -17.27 -17.91
N ASN A 395 -10.63 -17.25 -19.17
CA ASN A 395 -11.82 -16.52 -19.59
C ASN A 395 -13.15 -17.10 -19.05
N LYS A 396 -13.09 -18.20 -18.28
CA LYS A 396 -14.23 -18.78 -17.55
C LYS A 396 -14.13 -18.59 -16.04
N ILE A 397 -13.16 -17.81 -15.54
CA ILE A 397 -13.01 -17.55 -14.10
C ILE A 397 -14.27 -16.92 -13.49
N ASP A 398 -14.99 -16.08 -14.24
CA ASP A 398 -16.27 -15.49 -13.83
C ASP A 398 -17.42 -16.50 -13.75
N SER A 399 -17.39 -17.52 -14.61
CA SER A 399 -18.31 -18.66 -14.54
C SER A 399 -18.02 -19.53 -13.31
N VAL A 400 -16.76 -19.63 -12.88
CA VAL A 400 -16.37 -20.30 -11.62
C VAL A 400 -16.77 -19.49 -10.38
N ASP A 401 -16.64 -18.16 -10.44
CA ASP A 401 -17.13 -17.23 -9.42
C ASP A 401 -18.68 -17.21 -9.33
N GLY A 402 -19.35 -17.55 -10.43
CA GLY A 402 -20.81 -17.49 -10.55
C GLY A 402 -21.35 -16.08 -10.76
N THR A 403 -20.48 -15.08 -10.98
CA THR A 403 -20.87 -13.69 -11.25
C THR A 403 -20.16 -13.21 -12.52
N PRO A 404 -20.90 -12.77 -13.56
CA PRO A 404 -20.29 -12.23 -14.77
C PRO A 404 -19.37 -11.03 -14.49
N ASN A 405 -18.21 -10.99 -15.14
CA ASN A 405 -17.28 -9.87 -15.06
C ASN A 405 -17.04 -9.28 -16.47
N PRO A 406 -17.93 -8.39 -16.96
CA PRO A 406 -17.83 -7.88 -18.34
C PRO A 406 -16.54 -7.09 -18.59
N TRP A 407 -15.97 -6.45 -17.58
CA TRP A 407 -14.70 -5.72 -17.71
C TRP A 407 -13.54 -6.65 -17.93
N LEU A 408 -13.44 -7.73 -17.15
CA LEU A 408 -12.44 -8.76 -17.40
C LEU A 408 -12.59 -9.32 -18.82
N GLN A 409 -13.81 -9.67 -19.24
CA GLN A 409 -14.05 -10.22 -20.59
C GLN A 409 -13.65 -9.24 -21.71
N ARG A 410 -13.86 -7.94 -21.49
CA ARG A 410 -13.39 -6.89 -22.41
C ARG A 410 -11.87 -6.80 -22.43
N TRP A 411 -11.22 -6.78 -21.26
CA TRP A 411 -9.76 -6.68 -21.17
C TRP A 411 -9.03 -7.92 -21.68
N LEU A 412 -9.61 -9.12 -21.55
CA LEU A 412 -9.05 -10.35 -22.11
C LEU A 412 -9.02 -10.38 -23.65
N GLN A 413 -9.75 -9.48 -24.33
CA GLN A 413 -9.65 -9.29 -25.78
C GLN A 413 -8.36 -8.56 -26.20
N HIS A 414 -7.64 -7.99 -25.23
CA HIS A 414 -6.44 -7.20 -25.42
C HIS A 414 -5.27 -7.76 -24.59
N PRO A 415 -4.76 -8.97 -24.90
CA PRO A 415 -3.64 -9.59 -24.17
C PRO A 415 -2.28 -8.95 -24.46
N ASP A 416 -2.17 -8.23 -25.58
CA ASP A 416 -1.04 -7.38 -25.92
C ASP A 416 -1.19 -6.00 -25.25
N TYR A 417 -0.10 -5.24 -25.11
CA TYR A 417 -0.20 -3.80 -24.86
C TYR A 417 -0.50 -3.05 -26.17
N ASP A 418 -1.68 -3.31 -26.74
CA ASP A 418 -2.12 -2.81 -28.05
C ASP A 418 -2.70 -1.38 -28.00
N GLN A 419 -3.21 -0.91 -29.14
CA GLN A 419 -3.78 0.43 -29.29
C GLN A 419 -4.93 0.71 -28.31
N TYR A 420 -5.70 -0.31 -27.91
CA TYR A 420 -6.80 -0.11 -26.96
C TYR A 420 -6.28 0.44 -25.63
N TRP A 421 -5.14 -0.07 -25.15
CA TRP A 421 -4.50 0.43 -23.93
C TRP A 421 -3.69 1.71 -24.16
N GLN A 422 -2.94 1.78 -25.26
CA GLN A 422 -2.03 2.89 -25.56
C GLN A 422 -2.74 4.24 -25.68
N GLN A 423 -4.01 4.27 -26.09
CA GLN A 423 -4.76 5.52 -26.24
C GLN A 423 -5.26 6.13 -24.91
N GLN A 424 -5.17 5.39 -23.80
CA GLN A 424 -5.74 5.81 -22.50
C GLN A 424 -4.78 6.69 -21.68
N VAL A 425 -3.49 6.68 -22.04
CA VAL A 425 -2.40 7.34 -21.32
C VAL A 425 -1.35 7.86 -22.33
N PRO A 426 -0.43 8.76 -21.94
CA PRO A 426 0.68 9.13 -22.83
C PRO A 426 1.45 7.90 -23.27
N TYR A 427 1.72 7.79 -24.58
CA TYR A 427 2.47 6.70 -25.17
C TYR A 427 3.59 7.24 -26.07
N GLN A 428 4.80 6.68 -25.93
CA GLN A 428 6.00 7.06 -26.67
C GLN A 428 6.23 8.59 -26.71
N GLN A 429 6.14 9.20 -27.90
CA GLN A 429 6.45 10.61 -28.13
C GLN A 429 5.50 11.58 -27.42
N ASP A 430 4.33 11.13 -26.96
CA ASP A 430 3.43 11.98 -26.16
C ASP A 430 4.06 12.39 -24.83
N PHE A 431 4.92 11.56 -24.25
CA PHE A 431 5.69 11.92 -23.06
C PHE A 431 6.62 13.12 -23.29
N ALA A 432 7.14 13.32 -24.51
CA ALA A 432 8.05 14.42 -24.83
C ALA A 432 7.40 15.80 -24.65
N LYS A 433 6.06 15.86 -24.71
CA LYS A 433 5.28 17.09 -24.64
C LYS A 433 4.87 17.46 -23.20
N ILE A 434 5.03 16.54 -22.24
CA ILE A 434 4.72 16.78 -20.83
C ILE A 434 5.87 17.55 -20.20
N ASN A 435 5.65 18.83 -19.87
CA ASN A 435 6.69 19.74 -19.37
C ASN A 435 6.42 20.29 -17.96
N ILE A 436 5.34 19.84 -17.32
CA ILE A 436 5.00 20.21 -15.95
C ILE A 436 5.90 19.47 -14.94
N PRO A 437 6.19 20.06 -13.76
CA PRO A 437 6.79 19.32 -12.65
C PRO A 437 5.93 18.12 -12.22
N VAL A 438 6.55 16.97 -12.03
CA VAL A 438 5.90 15.73 -11.58
C VAL A 438 6.60 15.18 -10.33
N LEU A 439 5.83 14.78 -9.31
CA LEU A 439 6.33 14.02 -8.18
C LEU A 439 5.60 12.67 -8.10
N THR A 440 6.26 11.61 -8.56
CA THR A 440 5.79 10.23 -8.41
C THR A 440 6.14 9.71 -7.02
N VAL A 441 5.19 9.08 -6.34
CA VAL A 441 5.39 8.45 -5.03
C VAL A 441 5.09 6.95 -5.13
N GLU A 442 6.06 6.11 -4.78
CA GLU A 442 5.98 4.66 -4.94
C GLU A 442 6.43 3.89 -3.68
N GLY A 443 6.17 2.59 -3.68
CA GLY A 443 6.60 1.67 -2.60
C GLY A 443 7.35 0.46 -3.15
N TYR A 444 8.38 -0.03 -2.44
CA TYR A 444 9.12 -1.26 -2.80
C TYR A 444 8.21 -2.49 -2.90
N TYR A 445 7.15 -2.52 -2.10
CA TYR A 445 6.20 -3.62 -2.00
C TYR A 445 4.81 -3.20 -2.48
N ASP A 446 4.70 -2.12 -3.25
CA ASP A 446 3.47 -1.80 -3.97
C ASP A 446 3.25 -2.83 -5.08
N ASP A 447 2.10 -3.50 -5.06
CA ASP A 447 1.74 -4.51 -6.04
C ASP A 447 1.62 -3.89 -7.45
N GLY A 448 1.39 -2.58 -7.55
CA GLY A 448 1.34 -1.82 -8.80
C GLY A 448 2.65 -1.15 -9.24
N GLN A 449 3.77 -1.27 -8.50
CA GLN A 449 4.95 -0.40 -8.62
C GLN A 449 5.50 -0.24 -10.06
N ILE A 450 5.50 -1.34 -10.84
CA ILE A 450 5.94 -1.36 -12.25
C ILE A 450 5.21 -0.32 -13.12
N SER A 451 4.02 0.09 -12.70
CA SER A 451 3.18 1.07 -13.37
C SER A 451 3.71 2.48 -13.19
N GLY A 452 3.92 2.91 -11.94
CA GLY A 452 4.49 4.22 -11.64
C GLY A 452 5.91 4.38 -12.16
N LEU A 453 6.71 3.31 -12.08
CA LEU A 453 8.07 3.30 -12.64
C LEU A 453 8.07 3.38 -14.17
N HIS A 454 7.11 2.75 -14.85
CA HIS A 454 6.97 2.87 -16.30
C HIS A 454 6.75 4.34 -16.71
N TYR A 455 5.80 5.05 -16.09
CA TYR A 455 5.60 6.47 -16.39
C TYR A 455 6.86 7.30 -16.12
N TYR A 456 7.56 7.03 -15.03
CA TYR A 456 8.81 7.72 -14.70
C TYR A 456 9.90 7.48 -15.75
N GLN A 457 10.12 6.23 -16.14
CA GLN A 457 11.16 5.86 -17.10
C GLN A 457 10.83 6.39 -18.50
N GLU A 458 9.61 6.23 -18.99
CA GLU A 458 9.22 6.70 -20.33
C GLU A 458 9.21 8.24 -20.40
N HIS A 459 8.76 8.94 -19.35
CA HIS A 459 8.84 10.40 -19.32
C HIS A 459 10.28 10.90 -19.43
N LEU A 460 11.22 10.33 -18.67
CA LEU A 460 12.63 10.70 -18.78
C LEU A 460 13.30 10.26 -20.09
N LYS A 461 12.84 9.15 -20.69
CA LYS A 461 13.34 8.63 -21.97
C LYS A 461 13.02 9.57 -23.12
N TYR A 462 11.76 10.02 -23.22
CA TYR A 462 11.29 10.88 -24.32
C TYR A 462 11.45 12.38 -24.03
N ASN A 463 11.47 12.79 -22.75
CA ASN A 463 11.74 14.17 -22.35
C ASN A 463 13.01 14.25 -21.49
N ARG A 464 14.16 14.50 -22.13
CA ARG A 464 15.46 14.66 -21.44
C ARG A 464 15.52 15.87 -20.50
N LYS A 465 14.60 16.82 -20.63
CA LYS A 465 14.47 18.01 -19.77
C LYS A 465 13.34 17.87 -18.75
N ALA A 466 12.72 16.70 -18.65
CA ALA A 466 11.62 16.44 -17.74
C ALA A 466 11.94 16.84 -16.30
N ASN A 467 11.02 17.57 -15.69
CA ASN A 467 11.10 17.93 -14.28
C ASN A 467 10.39 16.87 -13.40
N HIS A 468 10.87 15.63 -13.46
CA HIS A 468 10.24 14.47 -12.80
C HIS A 468 11.04 14.02 -11.58
N TYR A 469 10.37 13.87 -10.45
CA TYR A 469 10.89 13.40 -9.19
C TYR A 469 10.25 12.08 -8.78
N LEU A 470 11.03 11.19 -8.17
CA LEU A 470 10.58 9.94 -7.57
C LEU A 470 10.85 10.00 -6.06
N LEU A 471 9.83 9.66 -5.27
CA LEU A 471 9.91 9.37 -3.83
C LEU A 471 9.50 7.91 -3.62
N ILE A 472 10.38 7.07 -3.07
CA ILE A 472 10.10 5.64 -2.93
C ILE A 472 10.64 5.06 -1.62
N GLY A 473 9.87 4.20 -0.96
CA GLY A 473 10.25 3.61 0.32
C GLY A 473 9.63 2.24 0.57
N PRO A 474 9.84 1.62 1.75
CA PRO A 474 9.37 0.28 2.09
C PRO A 474 7.87 0.25 2.40
N TYR A 475 7.06 0.48 1.39
CA TYR A 475 5.61 0.59 1.48
C TYR A 475 4.92 -0.37 0.52
N ASP A 476 3.71 -0.80 0.89
CA ASP A 476 2.76 -1.42 -0.04
C ASP A 476 1.83 -0.38 -0.67
N HIS A 477 0.84 -0.87 -1.43
CA HIS A 477 -0.13 -0.05 -2.16
C HIS A 477 -0.84 0.99 -1.27
N PHE A 478 -1.22 0.58 -0.05
CA PHE A 478 -1.92 1.45 0.90
C PHE A 478 -0.96 2.27 1.75
N GLY A 479 0.17 1.68 2.16
CA GLY A 479 1.24 2.34 2.90
C GLY A 479 1.76 3.56 2.16
N THR A 480 1.99 3.44 0.85
CA THR A 480 2.52 4.53 0.01
C THR A 480 1.62 5.76 0.03
N GLN A 481 0.29 5.55 0.04
CA GLN A 481 -0.68 6.64 0.04
C GLN A 481 -0.82 7.33 1.42
N ASN A 482 -0.42 6.67 2.50
CA ASN A 482 -0.53 7.19 3.87
C ASN A 482 0.81 7.63 4.47
N GLY A 483 1.95 7.19 3.94
CA GLY A 483 3.30 7.48 4.45
C GLY A 483 3.96 6.32 5.25
N GLY A 484 3.55 5.09 4.97
CA GLY A 484 4.09 3.87 5.58
C GLY A 484 3.34 3.39 6.83
N VAL A 485 3.60 2.12 7.18
CA VAL A 485 3.09 1.46 8.39
C VAL A 485 4.29 0.97 9.21
N PRO A 486 4.20 0.92 10.56
CA PRO A 486 5.34 0.50 11.39
C PRO A 486 5.79 -0.94 11.15
N VAL A 487 4.86 -1.80 10.76
CA VAL A 487 5.12 -3.20 10.39
C VAL A 487 4.43 -3.47 9.08
N LEU A 488 5.20 -3.85 8.07
CA LEU A 488 4.73 -4.21 6.74
C LEU A 488 4.99 -5.69 6.51
N ARG A 489 3.95 -6.53 6.44
CA ARG A 489 4.06 -7.96 6.14
C ARG A 489 5.19 -8.66 6.94
N ASP A 490 5.16 -8.44 8.25
CA ASP A 490 6.12 -8.91 9.27
C ASP A 490 7.54 -8.30 9.22
N TYR A 491 7.77 -7.31 8.36
CA TYR A 491 8.98 -6.48 8.39
C TYR A 491 8.75 -5.22 9.24
N ALA A 492 9.58 -5.00 10.25
CA ALA A 492 9.61 -3.76 11.00
C ALA A 492 10.23 -2.64 10.14
N VAL A 493 9.42 -1.67 9.76
CA VAL A 493 9.82 -0.56 8.88
C VAL A 493 10.68 0.43 9.66
N ASP A 494 11.77 0.86 9.03
CA ASP A 494 12.70 1.84 9.59
C ASP A 494 11.97 3.14 9.99
N PRO A 495 12.22 3.70 11.20
CA PRO A 495 11.55 4.92 11.65
C PRO A 495 11.68 6.11 10.68
N ALA A 496 12.81 6.24 9.99
CA ALA A 496 13.02 7.28 8.98
C ALA A 496 12.05 7.16 7.80
N ALA A 497 11.57 5.96 7.49
CA ALA A 497 10.60 5.70 6.43
C ALA A 497 9.16 6.09 6.82
N LEU A 498 8.86 6.35 8.10
CA LEU A 498 7.51 6.70 8.55
C LEU A 498 7.22 8.20 8.34
N ILE A 499 6.92 8.56 7.09
CA ILE A 499 6.65 9.93 6.65
C ILE A 499 5.13 10.23 6.57
N SER A 500 4.73 11.40 6.07
CA SER A 500 3.37 11.60 5.55
C SER A 500 3.42 11.99 4.08
N THR A 501 2.93 11.08 3.23
CA THR A 501 2.79 11.34 1.79
C THR A 501 1.91 12.56 1.53
N ARG A 502 0.85 12.76 2.33
CA ARG A 502 -0.02 13.94 2.25
C ARG A 502 0.75 15.24 2.50
N GLU A 503 1.58 15.26 3.53
CA GLU A 503 2.35 16.44 3.90
C GLU A 503 3.37 16.78 2.82
N VAL A 504 4.09 15.78 2.30
CA VAL A 504 4.99 15.95 1.16
C VAL A 504 4.25 16.45 -0.07
N THR A 505 3.05 15.92 -0.33
CA THR A 505 2.20 16.33 -1.46
C THR A 505 1.82 17.80 -1.38
N PHE A 506 1.28 18.28 -0.26
CA PHE A 506 0.87 19.67 -0.18
C PHE A 506 2.06 20.63 -0.09
N GLN A 507 3.22 20.19 0.43
CA GLN A 507 4.47 20.95 0.30
C GLN A 507 4.93 21.04 -1.16
N TRP A 508 4.73 19.98 -1.95
CA TRP A 508 5.02 19.97 -3.37
C TRP A 508 4.07 20.88 -4.17
N LEU A 509 2.77 20.81 -3.88
CA LEU A 509 1.79 21.73 -4.45
C LEU A 509 2.10 23.17 -4.07
N ASP A 510 2.54 23.43 -2.83
CA ASP A 510 2.96 24.76 -2.38
C ASP A 510 4.18 25.27 -3.17
N TYR A 511 5.14 24.38 -3.45
CA TYR A 511 6.31 24.68 -4.28
C TYR A 511 5.92 25.08 -5.72
N VAL A 512 5.02 24.33 -6.36
CA VAL A 512 4.70 24.55 -7.78
C VAL A 512 3.60 25.59 -8.01
N LEU A 513 2.57 25.62 -7.15
CA LEU A 513 1.38 26.44 -7.37
C LEU A 513 1.47 27.80 -6.67
N LYS A 514 2.26 27.89 -5.59
CA LYS A 514 2.38 29.07 -4.72
C LYS A 514 3.83 29.57 -4.57
N ASP A 515 4.75 29.06 -5.38
CA ASP A 515 6.16 29.51 -5.44
C ASP A 515 6.89 29.45 -4.08
N LYS A 516 6.51 28.49 -3.21
CA LYS A 516 7.15 28.27 -1.91
C LYS A 516 8.39 27.38 -2.03
N LYS A 517 9.05 27.06 -0.91
CA LYS A 517 10.20 26.15 -0.88
C LYS A 517 9.80 24.71 -1.23
N ARG A 518 10.64 24.01 -1.99
CA ARG A 518 10.52 22.57 -2.28
C ARG A 518 10.50 21.74 -0.99
N PRO A 519 9.74 20.63 -0.92
CA PRO A 519 9.75 19.76 0.26
C PRO A 519 11.17 19.34 0.66
N ALA A 520 11.48 19.36 1.97
CA ALA A 520 12.82 19.07 2.48
C ALA A 520 13.31 17.63 2.16
N LEU A 521 12.36 16.70 2.03
CA LEU A 521 12.61 15.30 1.66
C LEU A 521 12.95 15.13 0.17
N ILE A 522 12.61 16.10 -0.67
CA ILE A 522 12.83 16.07 -2.12
C ILE A 522 14.08 16.89 -2.43
N LYS A 523 15.25 16.24 -2.37
CA LYS A 523 16.55 16.89 -2.63
C LYS A 523 17.11 16.52 -4.01
N GLY A 524 16.98 15.26 -4.40
CA GLY A 524 17.37 14.72 -5.70
C GLY A 524 16.17 14.47 -6.61
N LYS A 525 16.42 14.03 -7.84
CA LYS A 525 15.38 13.54 -8.75
C LYS A 525 14.87 12.17 -8.33
N VAL A 526 15.69 11.36 -7.67
CA VAL A 526 15.28 10.14 -6.98
C VAL A 526 15.57 10.28 -5.49
N ASN A 527 14.57 10.02 -4.65
CA ASN A 527 14.64 10.12 -3.20
C ASN A 527 14.13 8.79 -2.65
N TYR A 528 15.02 8.01 -2.04
CA TYR A 528 14.72 6.63 -1.69
C TYR A 528 15.20 6.29 -0.28
N GLU A 529 14.44 5.47 0.43
CA GLU A 529 14.78 5.00 1.76
C GLU A 529 15.57 3.69 1.67
N VAL A 530 16.71 3.59 2.34
CA VAL A 530 17.54 2.38 2.30
C VAL A 530 17.18 1.48 3.47
N MET A 531 16.37 0.46 3.21
CA MET A 531 15.92 -0.48 4.25
C MET A 531 17.09 -1.08 5.02
N GLY A 532 17.01 -1.06 6.34
CA GLY A 532 18.05 -1.54 7.26
C GLY A 532 19.15 -0.52 7.55
N ALA A 533 19.25 0.56 6.77
CA ALA A 533 20.15 1.68 7.03
C ALA A 533 19.43 2.87 7.69
N ASN A 534 18.09 2.83 7.78
CA ASN A 534 17.24 3.83 8.43
C ASN A 534 17.55 5.26 7.97
N LYS A 535 17.65 5.46 6.64
CA LYS A 535 18.02 6.76 6.07
C LYS A 535 17.48 6.96 4.65
N TRP A 536 17.12 8.20 4.36
CA TRP A 536 16.83 8.67 3.02
C TRP A 536 18.12 9.05 2.27
N VAL A 537 18.22 8.61 1.02
CA VAL A 537 19.29 8.94 0.08
C VAL A 537 18.69 9.65 -1.13
N HIS A 538 19.48 10.53 -1.75
CA HIS A 538 19.01 11.40 -2.83
C HIS A 538 20.01 11.39 -3.99
N THR A 539 19.53 11.13 -5.20
CA THR A 539 20.37 11.03 -6.42
C THR A 539 19.69 11.71 -7.61
N GLY A 540 20.42 11.84 -8.72
CA GLY A 540 19.91 12.42 -9.97
C GLY A 540 19.11 11.45 -10.85
N SER A 541 19.20 10.14 -10.63
CA SER A 541 18.56 9.11 -11.47
C SER A 541 18.52 7.75 -10.77
N ILE A 542 17.70 6.82 -11.29
CA ILE A 542 17.69 5.42 -10.81
C ILE A 542 19.07 4.78 -10.99
N ALA A 543 19.76 5.05 -12.10
CA ALA A 543 21.11 4.55 -12.33
C ALA A 543 22.10 5.06 -11.26
N GLY A 544 21.93 6.30 -10.78
CA GLY A 544 22.75 6.87 -9.72
C GLY A 544 22.49 6.33 -8.31
N MET A 545 21.54 5.39 -8.13
CA MET A 545 21.29 4.73 -6.84
C MET A 545 22.38 3.70 -6.48
N ALA A 546 23.13 3.24 -7.49
CA ALA A 546 24.19 2.25 -7.37
C ALA A 546 25.49 2.78 -7.98
N ASP A 547 26.63 2.29 -7.50
CA ASP A 547 27.94 2.68 -8.02
C ASP A 547 28.36 1.79 -9.21
N LYS A 548 27.85 0.56 -9.26
CA LYS A 548 28.05 -0.38 -10.38
C LYS A 548 26.93 -1.41 -10.49
N LYS A 549 26.86 -2.09 -11.63
CA LYS A 549 26.05 -3.31 -11.82
C LYS A 549 26.92 -4.53 -11.58
N LEU A 550 26.53 -5.38 -10.62
CA LEU A 550 27.13 -6.68 -10.38
C LEU A 550 26.42 -7.70 -11.26
N ARG A 551 27.10 -8.15 -12.31
CA ARG A 551 26.64 -9.27 -13.14
C ARG A 551 26.98 -10.59 -12.47
N LEU A 552 25.97 -11.44 -12.30
CA LEU A 552 26.10 -12.80 -11.75
C LEU A 552 25.51 -13.80 -12.75
N TYR A 553 26.36 -14.67 -13.25
CA TYR A 553 26.00 -15.77 -14.12
C TYR A 553 25.48 -16.95 -13.30
N LEU A 554 24.43 -17.58 -13.81
CA LEU A 554 23.94 -18.86 -13.32
C LEU A 554 24.97 -19.94 -13.69
N THR A 555 25.20 -20.90 -12.80
CA THR A 555 26.15 -22.01 -13.00
C THR A 555 25.53 -23.35 -12.65
N ASP A 556 26.15 -24.45 -13.07
CA ASP A 556 25.81 -25.81 -12.65
C ASP A 556 26.60 -26.30 -11.42
N GLN A 557 27.45 -25.43 -10.85
CA GLN A 557 28.30 -25.80 -9.73
C GLN A 557 27.48 -25.86 -8.44
N PRO A 558 27.50 -26.97 -7.68
CA PRO A 558 26.74 -27.10 -6.45
C PRO A 558 27.33 -26.20 -5.34
N SER A 559 26.44 -25.58 -4.56
CA SER A 559 26.74 -24.78 -3.37
C SER A 559 25.73 -25.12 -2.27
N GLY A 560 26.03 -26.19 -1.50
CA GLY A 560 25.08 -26.76 -0.55
C GLY A 560 23.83 -27.30 -1.26
N ASN A 561 22.65 -26.80 -0.87
CA ASN A 561 21.36 -27.14 -1.50
C ASN A 561 21.01 -26.25 -2.71
N TYR A 562 21.98 -25.50 -3.23
CA TYR A 562 21.82 -24.53 -4.30
C TYR A 562 22.84 -24.77 -5.41
N TYR A 563 22.68 -24.06 -6.52
CA TYR A 563 23.74 -23.82 -7.49
C TYR A 563 24.49 -22.51 -7.16
N GLN A 564 25.72 -22.37 -7.61
CA GLN A 564 26.50 -21.16 -7.37
C GLN A 564 26.14 -20.05 -8.37
N LEU A 565 26.12 -18.80 -7.90
CA LEU A 565 26.18 -17.60 -8.74
C LEU A 565 27.65 -17.16 -8.89
N SER A 566 28.08 -16.89 -10.12
CA SER A 566 29.47 -16.51 -10.42
C SER A 566 29.55 -15.14 -11.09
N ALA A 567 30.51 -14.31 -10.66
CA ALA A 567 30.83 -13.06 -11.37
C ALA A 567 31.54 -13.29 -12.72
N LYS A 568 32.05 -14.51 -12.96
CA LYS A 568 32.70 -14.92 -14.20
C LYS A 568 31.76 -15.81 -15.02
N LEU A 569 31.71 -15.58 -16.32
CA LEU A 569 31.00 -16.44 -17.25
C LEU A 569 31.57 -17.87 -17.16
N PRO A 570 30.73 -18.90 -16.96
CA PRO A 570 31.19 -20.29 -16.98
C PRO A 570 31.84 -20.64 -18.32
N VAL A 571 33.06 -21.18 -18.26
CA VAL A 571 33.87 -21.50 -19.45
C VAL A 571 33.33 -22.76 -20.16
N HIS A 572 32.83 -23.71 -19.38
CA HIS A 572 32.25 -24.95 -19.91
C HIS A 572 30.74 -24.77 -20.11
N PRO A 573 30.20 -25.11 -21.29
CA PRO A 573 28.77 -25.17 -21.49
C PRO A 573 28.13 -26.17 -20.52
N PHE A 574 27.02 -25.78 -19.93
CA PHE A 574 26.22 -26.65 -19.07
C PHE A 574 24.75 -26.53 -19.45
N GLN A 575 23.98 -27.52 -19.00
CA GLN A 575 22.53 -27.54 -19.12
C GLN A 575 21.93 -28.02 -17.80
N LEU A 576 21.06 -27.20 -17.21
CA LEU A 576 20.23 -27.61 -16.08
C LEU A 576 18.84 -27.95 -16.60
N ASN A 577 18.38 -29.17 -16.32
CA ASN A 577 17.05 -29.62 -16.72
C ASN A 577 16.02 -29.25 -15.65
N ASP A 578 14.88 -28.76 -16.10
CA ASP A 578 13.70 -28.55 -15.28
C ASP A 578 12.48 -29.15 -16.00
N THR A 579 11.52 -29.67 -15.25
CA THR A 579 10.31 -30.27 -15.81
C THR A 579 9.12 -29.89 -14.95
N VAL A 580 8.17 -29.19 -15.59
CA VAL A 580 7.00 -28.64 -14.91
C VAL A 580 5.75 -29.33 -15.44
N ASP A 581 5.05 -30.01 -14.53
CA ASP A 581 3.71 -30.52 -14.79
C ASP A 581 2.72 -29.35 -14.76
N LEU A 582 2.16 -29.00 -15.92
CA LEU A 582 1.14 -27.95 -16.08
C LEU A 582 -0.29 -28.52 -16.08
N PHE A 583 -0.45 -29.85 -16.09
CA PHE A 583 -1.75 -30.53 -16.06
C PHE A 583 -2.29 -30.66 -14.64
N SER A 584 -1.48 -31.18 -13.71
CA SER A 584 -1.90 -31.43 -12.33
C SER A 584 -2.21 -30.13 -11.58
N ARG A 585 -3.30 -30.12 -10.80
CA ARG A 585 -3.70 -28.99 -9.94
C ARG A 585 -3.48 -29.24 -8.45
N GLN A 586 -2.71 -30.26 -8.12
CA GLN A 586 -2.41 -30.61 -6.73
C GLN A 586 -1.33 -29.72 -6.13
N ALA A 587 -0.37 -29.26 -6.96
CA ALA A 587 0.73 -28.40 -6.56
C ALA A 587 0.72 -27.09 -7.35
N TRP A 588 1.12 -26.01 -6.68
CA TRP A 588 1.32 -24.69 -7.25
C TRP A 588 2.70 -24.16 -6.87
N TYR A 589 3.27 -23.32 -7.74
CA TYR A 589 4.63 -22.82 -7.67
C TYR A 589 4.65 -21.33 -8.01
N GLY A 590 5.65 -20.62 -7.49
CA GLY A 590 5.80 -19.19 -7.67
C GLY A 590 5.67 -18.48 -6.33
N ASP A 591 6.73 -17.80 -5.92
CA ASP A 591 6.82 -17.06 -4.67
C ASP A 591 7.05 -15.57 -4.95
N TYR A 592 6.28 -15.03 -5.91
CA TYR A 592 6.44 -13.67 -6.37
C TYR A 592 5.84 -12.65 -5.38
N TYR A 593 4.83 -13.03 -4.60
CA TYR A 593 4.18 -12.10 -3.66
C TYR A 593 4.85 -12.15 -2.26
N PRO A 594 5.49 -11.07 -1.80
CA PRO A 594 6.25 -11.07 -0.55
C PRO A 594 5.33 -10.91 0.66
N SER A 595 4.75 -12.00 1.15
CA SER A 595 3.96 -12.04 2.39
C SER A 595 4.11 -13.38 3.12
N PRO A 596 4.87 -13.44 4.23
CA PRO A 596 5.65 -12.36 4.83
C PRO A 596 6.88 -11.97 3.98
N ILE A 597 7.43 -10.78 4.22
CA ILE A 597 8.69 -10.32 3.58
C ILE A 597 9.89 -11.12 4.10
N ILE A 598 9.88 -11.47 5.39
CA ILE A 598 10.93 -12.26 6.05
C ILE A 598 10.40 -13.67 6.28
N LYS A 599 11.10 -14.67 5.75
CA LYS A 599 10.72 -16.07 5.84
C LYS A 599 11.81 -16.88 6.54
N ASN A 600 11.39 -17.86 7.34
CA ASN A 600 12.30 -18.84 7.93
C ASN A 600 12.72 -19.92 6.92
N ASP A 601 11.86 -20.19 5.93
CA ASP A 601 12.16 -21.11 4.85
C ASP A 601 11.39 -20.73 3.57
N ILE A 602 11.82 -21.28 2.44
CA ILE A 602 11.21 -21.07 1.12
C ILE A 602 10.84 -22.41 0.48
N ASN A 603 9.80 -22.42 -0.35
CA ASN A 603 9.36 -23.62 -1.05
C ASN A 603 10.38 -24.02 -2.13
N ARG A 604 11.06 -25.16 -1.94
CA ARG A 604 12.05 -25.74 -2.88
C ARG A 604 11.51 -26.90 -3.72
N SER A 605 10.20 -27.10 -3.77
CA SER A 605 9.59 -28.21 -4.52
C SER A 605 9.66 -28.05 -6.05
N ASN A 606 9.99 -26.86 -6.56
CA ASN A 606 10.13 -26.59 -7.98
C ASN A 606 11.10 -25.43 -8.26
N GLY A 607 11.66 -25.46 -9.47
CA GLY A 607 12.57 -24.48 -10.05
C GLY A 607 14.00 -24.53 -9.53
N LEU A 608 14.81 -23.56 -9.96
CA LEU A 608 16.26 -23.57 -9.75
C LEU A 608 16.71 -22.43 -8.83
N PHE A 609 17.60 -22.77 -7.89
CA PHE A 609 18.05 -21.89 -6.82
C PHE A 609 19.54 -21.62 -6.96
N PHE A 610 19.91 -20.36 -7.13
CA PHE A 610 21.31 -19.95 -7.34
C PHE A 610 21.73 -18.97 -6.25
N VAL A 611 22.81 -19.28 -5.53
CA VAL A 611 23.29 -18.50 -4.39
C VAL A 611 24.68 -17.92 -4.64
N SER A 612 24.90 -16.68 -4.23
CA SER A 612 26.23 -16.07 -4.25
C SER A 612 27.11 -16.60 -3.11
N GLU A 613 28.41 -16.35 -3.22
CA GLU A 613 29.27 -16.34 -2.05
C GLU A 613 28.80 -15.29 -1.03
N PRO A 614 29.09 -15.47 0.28
CA PRO A 614 28.84 -14.45 1.28
C PRO A 614 29.52 -13.13 0.92
N PHE A 615 28.82 -12.01 1.11
CA PHE A 615 29.43 -10.70 0.95
C PHE A 615 30.41 -10.44 2.10
N ASN A 616 31.67 -10.16 1.76
CA ASN A 616 32.74 -9.92 2.75
C ASN A 616 32.59 -8.58 3.50
N THR A 617 31.70 -7.71 3.03
CA THR A 617 31.37 -6.40 3.60
C THR A 617 29.86 -6.20 3.52
N ALA A 618 29.32 -5.25 4.29
CA ALA A 618 27.94 -4.82 4.08
C ALA A 618 27.82 -4.14 2.72
N ILE A 619 26.78 -4.45 1.96
CA ILE A 619 26.53 -3.88 0.63
C ILE A 619 25.11 -3.34 0.56
N GLN A 620 24.83 -2.44 -0.37
CA GLN A 620 23.47 -2.03 -0.67
C GLN A 620 23.06 -2.53 -2.05
N ILE A 621 21.88 -3.15 -2.14
CA ILE A 621 21.22 -3.44 -3.41
C ILE A 621 20.21 -2.32 -3.63
N ASN A 622 20.43 -1.49 -4.66
CA ASN A 622 19.69 -0.24 -4.87
C ASN A 622 19.32 -0.05 -6.34
N GLY A 623 18.07 -0.34 -6.71
CA GLY A 623 17.56 -0.07 -8.05
C GLY A 623 16.76 -1.23 -8.64
N LEU A 624 16.70 -1.26 -9.96
CA LEU A 624 16.04 -2.29 -10.77
C LEU A 624 17.05 -3.37 -11.15
N PHE A 625 16.76 -4.62 -10.80
CA PHE A 625 17.54 -5.75 -11.32
C PHE A 625 17.10 -6.08 -12.74
N THR A 626 17.99 -6.61 -13.57
CA THR A 626 17.67 -7.02 -14.94
C THR A 626 18.42 -8.31 -15.27
N GLY A 627 18.18 -8.90 -16.43
CA GLY A 627 19.03 -9.98 -16.90
C GLY A 627 18.45 -10.75 -18.08
N GLU A 628 19.08 -11.90 -18.34
CA GLU A 628 18.77 -12.77 -19.46
C GLU A 628 18.75 -14.22 -19.00
N LEU A 629 17.72 -14.96 -19.39
CA LEU A 629 17.68 -16.42 -19.28
C LEU A 629 17.79 -17.03 -20.67
N LYS A 630 18.73 -17.96 -20.84
CA LYS A 630 18.85 -18.76 -22.06
C LYS A 630 18.25 -20.13 -21.82
N ALA A 631 17.32 -20.53 -22.68
CA ALA A 631 16.58 -21.78 -22.50
C ALA A 631 16.32 -22.48 -23.83
N ILE A 632 16.13 -23.81 -23.78
CA ILE A 632 15.45 -24.59 -24.81
C ILE A 632 14.22 -25.20 -24.16
N ILE A 633 13.05 -25.07 -24.79
CA ILE A 633 11.80 -25.66 -24.30
C ILE A 633 11.13 -26.56 -25.34
N ASN A 634 10.31 -27.51 -24.90
CA ASN A 634 9.53 -28.39 -25.78
C ASN A 634 8.18 -27.80 -26.22
N LYS A 635 7.83 -26.60 -25.73
CA LYS A 635 6.57 -25.89 -25.96
C LYS A 635 6.81 -24.57 -26.71
N ARG A 636 5.73 -23.85 -27.07
CA ARG A 636 5.82 -22.58 -27.81
C ARG A 636 5.84 -21.34 -26.93
N ASP A 637 5.60 -21.50 -25.64
CA ASP A 637 5.59 -20.40 -24.68
C ASP A 637 5.71 -20.92 -23.25
N MET A 638 6.02 -20.03 -22.32
CA MET A 638 5.98 -20.25 -20.87
C MET A 638 5.95 -18.91 -20.13
N ASP A 639 5.41 -18.91 -18.90
CA ASP A 639 5.49 -17.77 -17.99
C ASP A 639 6.63 -18.02 -16.98
N ILE A 640 7.51 -17.05 -16.79
CA ILE A 640 8.70 -17.15 -15.94
C ILE A 640 8.58 -16.25 -14.71
N THR A 641 9.19 -16.71 -13.62
CA THR A 641 9.41 -15.91 -12.42
C THR A 641 10.87 -15.91 -12.02
N VAL A 642 11.38 -14.75 -11.62
CA VAL A 642 12.70 -14.58 -11.02
C VAL A 642 12.52 -13.86 -9.69
N VAL A 643 12.83 -14.53 -8.57
CA VAL A 643 12.67 -13.96 -7.23
C VAL A 643 14.04 -13.78 -6.58
N LEU A 644 14.27 -12.60 -5.99
CA LEU A 644 15.50 -12.27 -5.30
C LEU A 644 15.29 -12.29 -3.78
N TYR A 645 16.20 -12.97 -3.09
CA TYR A 645 16.28 -13.01 -1.64
C TYR A 645 17.67 -12.56 -1.17
N GLU A 646 17.71 -11.84 -0.05
CA GLU A 646 18.86 -11.88 0.83
C GLU A 646 18.71 -13.13 1.70
N VAL A 647 19.72 -14.00 1.69
CA VAL A 647 19.93 -14.97 2.77
C VAL A 647 20.75 -14.26 3.84
N THR A 648 20.12 -13.95 4.96
CA THR A 648 20.74 -13.20 6.05
C THR A 648 21.81 -14.06 6.76
N PRO A 649 22.73 -13.46 7.54
CA PRO A 649 23.75 -14.23 8.26
C PRO A 649 23.17 -15.22 9.28
N ASP A 650 21.95 -14.96 9.79
CA ASP A 650 21.19 -15.87 10.66
C ASP A 650 20.33 -16.89 9.89
N GLY A 651 20.48 -16.97 8.56
CA GLY A 651 19.87 -18.01 7.72
C GLY A 651 18.40 -17.77 7.32
N LYS A 652 17.87 -16.57 7.53
CA LYS A 652 16.52 -16.18 7.08
C LYS A 652 16.53 -15.68 5.64
N TYR A 653 15.37 -15.69 5.02
CA TYR A 653 15.15 -15.22 3.66
C TYR A 653 14.40 -13.90 3.69
N PHE A 654 15.05 -12.81 3.33
CA PHE A 654 14.41 -11.52 3.14
C PHE A 654 14.12 -11.32 1.65
N GLN A 655 12.84 -11.25 1.26
CA GLN A 655 12.47 -11.08 -0.13
C GLN A 655 12.74 -9.64 -0.60
N LEU A 656 13.64 -9.50 -1.57
CA LEU A 656 14.13 -8.22 -2.08
C LEU A 656 13.23 -7.69 -3.20
N SER A 657 13.04 -8.48 -4.24
CA SER A 657 12.32 -8.07 -5.46
C SER A 657 11.95 -9.32 -6.27
N TYR A 658 11.15 -9.14 -7.31
CA TYR A 658 10.78 -10.21 -8.23
C TYR A 658 10.46 -9.70 -9.64
N PHE A 659 10.39 -10.65 -10.56
CA PHE A 659 9.87 -10.53 -11.91
C PHE A 659 8.86 -11.66 -12.14
N LEU A 660 7.72 -11.34 -12.72
CA LEU A 660 6.79 -12.26 -13.37
C LEU A 660 6.64 -11.78 -14.80
N GLY A 661 6.70 -12.66 -15.79
CA GLY A 661 6.47 -12.26 -17.18
C GLY A 661 6.36 -13.42 -18.15
N ARG A 662 5.70 -13.16 -19.28
CA ARG A 662 5.49 -14.13 -20.34
C ARG A 662 6.64 -14.12 -21.34
N ALA A 663 7.24 -15.29 -21.58
CA ALA A 663 8.44 -15.40 -22.41
C ALA A 663 8.21 -14.89 -23.85
N SER A 664 7.04 -15.17 -24.43
CA SER A 664 6.70 -14.69 -25.77
C SER A 664 6.53 -13.18 -25.92
N TYR A 665 6.53 -12.41 -24.82
CA TYR A 665 6.50 -10.94 -24.82
C TYR A 665 7.80 -10.31 -24.31
N ALA A 666 8.82 -11.11 -24.02
CA ALA A 666 10.06 -10.63 -23.40
C ALA A 666 10.81 -9.60 -24.28
N HIS A 667 10.66 -9.67 -25.61
CA HIS A 667 11.26 -8.71 -26.53
C HIS A 667 10.36 -7.52 -26.87
N ASP A 668 9.05 -7.75 -26.97
CA ASP A 668 8.06 -6.71 -27.31
C ASP A 668 6.73 -7.03 -26.64
N MET A 669 6.28 -6.14 -25.76
CA MET A 669 5.01 -6.28 -25.03
C MET A 669 3.77 -5.94 -25.87
N THR A 670 3.98 -5.29 -27.02
CA THR A 670 2.93 -4.85 -27.95
C THR A 670 2.66 -5.87 -29.05
N GLN A 671 3.59 -6.81 -29.27
CA GLN A 671 3.52 -7.82 -30.33
C GLN A 671 4.11 -9.15 -29.84
N ARG A 672 3.25 -10.17 -29.69
CA ARG A 672 3.65 -11.49 -29.22
C ARG A 672 4.56 -12.22 -30.20
N GLN A 673 5.67 -12.77 -29.71
CA GLN A 673 6.65 -13.56 -30.46
C GLN A 673 6.80 -14.95 -29.84
N LEU A 674 6.19 -15.97 -30.45
CA LEU A 674 6.24 -17.33 -29.92
C LEU A 674 7.66 -17.92 -29.95
N LEU A 675 7.97 -18.74 -28.96
CA LEU A 675 9.21 -19.50 -28.88
C LEU A 675 9.15 -20.68 -29.86
N VAL A 676 10.30 -21.05 -30.42
CA VAL A 676 10.41 -22.21 -31.31
C VAL A 676 10.83 -23.44 -30.50
N PRO A 677 9.97 -24.49 -30.40
CA PRO A 677 10.30 -25.69 -29.65
C PRO A 677 11.63 -26.32 -30.09
N GLY A 678 12.45 -26.73 -29.13
CA GLY A 678 13.75 -27.36 -29.40
C GLY A 678 14.88 -26.40 -29.81
N GLN A 679 14.59 -25.12 -30.01
CA GLN A 679 15.60 -24.10 -30.31
C GLN A 679 15.97 -23.28 -29.07
N THR A 680 17.19 -22.76 -29.07
CA THR A 680 17.64 -21.83 -28.03
C THR A 680 16.89 -20.51 -28.16
N THR A 681 16.30 -20.05 -27.06
CA THR A 681 15.71 -18.73 -26.91
C THR A 681 16.43 -17.93 -25.83
N THR A 682 16.35 -16.61 -25.93
CA THR A 682 16.83 -15.67 -24.90
C THR A 682 15.62 -14.91 -24.36
N ILE A 683 15.41 -14.97 -23.06
CA ILE A 683 14.27 -14.36 -22.37
C ILE A 683 14.82 -13.20 -21.55
N LEU A 684 14.49 -11.98 -21.98
CA LEU A 684 14.85 -10.75 -21.30
C LEU A 684 13.89 -10.48 -20.14
N PHE A 685 14.41 -9.96 -19.03
CA PHE A 685 13.59 -9.38 -17.96
C PHE A 685 14.17 -8.03 -17.54
N GLU A 686 13.50 -6.96 -17.99
CA GLU A 686 13.94 -5.57 -17.77
C GLU A 686 12.92 -4.75 -16.96
N ARG A 687 11.63 -5.05 -17.12
CA ARG A 687 10.54 -4.39 -16.40
C ARG A 687 10.29 -5.04 -15.05
N THR A 688 11.29 -4.89 -14.17
CA THR A 688 11.32 -5.45 -12.82
C THR A 688 10.91 -4.43 -11.76
N ARG A 689 10.98 -4.82 -10.50
CA ARG A 689 10.62 -4.00 -9.34
C ARG A 689 11.86 -3.41 -8.67
N LEU A 690 11.77 -2.14 -8.33
CA LEU A 690 12.82 -1.37 -7.66
C LEU A 690 12.80 -1.68 -6.16
N VAL A 691 13.98 -1.96 -5.61
CA VAL A 691 14.19 -2.09 -4.16
C VAL A 691 15.43 -1.31 -3.72
N SER A 692 15.47 -0.91 -2.45
CA SER A 692 16.70 -0.46 -1.80
C SER A 692 16.84 -1.10 -0.42
N ARG A 693 17.96 -1.81 -0.21
CA ARG A 693 18.25 -2.47 1.07
C ARG A 693 19.75 -2.56 1.33
N GLN A 694 20.14 -2.34 2.59
CA GLN A 694 21.47 -2.67 3.09
C GLN A 694 21.52 -4.13 3.58
N LEU A 695 22.27 -4.96 2.87
CA LEU A 695 22.59 -6.33 3.24
C LEU A 695 23.80 -6.30 4.20
N GLN A 696 23.77 -7.18 5.19
CA GLN A 696 24.85 -7.27 6.19
C GLN A 696 26.06 -8.03 5.64
N LYS A 697 27.22 -7.84 6.29
CA LYS A 697 28.38 -8.71 6.05
C LYS A 697 27.98 -10.17 6.35
N GLY A 698 28.35 -11.08 5.47
CA GLY A 698 28.00 -12.50 5.57
C GLY A 698 26.68 -12.86 4.90
N SER A 699 25.84 -11.88 4.53
CA SER A 699 24.65 -12.14 3.73
C SER A 699 25.02 -12.70 2.37
N ARG A 700 24.10 -13.47 1.77
CA ARG A 700 24.21 -13.96 0.38
C ARG A 700 23.04 -13.46 -0.45
N LEU A 701 23.24 -13.31 -1.75
CA LEU A 701 22.14 -13.15 -2.69
C LEU A 701 21.67 -14.53 -3.15
N LEU A 702 20.39 -14.79 -3.05
CA LEU A 702 19.74 -15.97 -3.62
C LEU A 702 18.79 -15.54 -4.74
N VAL A 703 18.93 -16.19 -5.88
CA VAL A 703 18.08 -16.05 -7.06
C VAL A 703 17.28 -17.34 -7.22
N VAL A 704 15.97 -17.22 -7.39
CA VAL A 704 15.08 -18.35 -7.65
C VAL A 704 14.46 -18.17 -9.03
N VAL A 705 14.70 -19.12 -9.94
CA VAL A 705 14.16 -19.12 -11.32
C VAL A 705 13.13 -20.24 -11.44
N ASN A 706 11.86 -19.88 -11.60
CA ASN A 706 10.74 -20.83 -11.64
C ASN A 706 9.82 -20.54 -12.83
N THR A 707 9.05 -21.56 -13.24
CA THR A 707 7.88 -21.37 -14.12
C THR A 707 6.66 -20.98 -13.30
N ASP A 708 5.89 -20.01 -13.78
CA ASP A 708 4.66 -19.59 -13.11
C ASP A 708 3.55 -20.63 -13.23
N LYS A 709 3.02 -21.07 -12.07
CA LYS A 709 1.88 -21.99 -11.99
C LYS A 709 1.20 -21.82 -10.63
N ASN A 710 0.36 -20.80 -10.49
CA ASN A 710 -0.24 -20.45 -9.21
C ASN A 710 -1.74 -20.11 -9.32
N PRO A 711 -2.50 -20.12 -8.21
CA PRO A 711 -3.93 -19.84 -8.22
C PRO A 711 -4.28 -18.33 -8.27
N PHE A 712 -3.30 -17.45 -8.36
CA PHE A 712 -3.43 -15.99 -8.28
C PHE A 712 -3.14 -15.26 -9.60
N ALA A 713 -2.71 -15.99 -10.65
CA ALA A 713 -2.44 -15.44 -11.98
C ALA A 713 -2.91 -16.41 -13.07
N GLN A 714 -3.09 -15.90 -14.29
CA GLN A 714 -3.34 -16.70 -15.48
C GLN A 714 -2.20 -17.70 -15.71
N VAL A 715 -2.52 -18.97 -15.91
CA VAL A 715 -1.54 -20.03 -16.17
C VAL A 715 -1.37 -20.23 -17.68
N ASN A 716 -0.13 -20.22 -18.14
CA ASN A 716 0.27 -20.50 -19.52
C ASN A 716 0.63 -21.98 -19.70
N TYR A 717 -0.08 -22.71 -20.58
CA TYR A 717 0.15 -24.14 -20.84
C TYR A 717 1.11 -24.37 -22.01
N GLY A 718 1.60 -23.29 -22.61
CA GLY A 718 2.66 -23.27 -23.62
C GLY A 718 2.23 -23.75 -25.01
N THR A 719 0.93 -23.73 -25.33
CA THR A 719 0.43 -24.16 -26.65
C THR A 719 0.80 -23.17 -27.76
N GLY A 720 0.99 -21.89 -27.39
CA GLY A 720 1.16 -20.77 -28.31
C GLY A 720 -0.17 -20.14 -28.76
N GLY A 721 -1.31 -20.70 -28.34
CA GLY A 721 -2.63 -20.10 -28.53
C GLY A 721 -2.92 -18.96 -27.56
N ASP A 722 -4.15 -18.48 -27.58
CA ASP A 722 -4.65 -17.49 -26.63
C ASP A 722 -4.72 -18.11 -25.23
N VAL A 723 -3.83 -17.68 -24.33
CA VAL A 723 -3.69 -18.22 -22.98
C VAL A 723 -4.98 -18.10 -22.18
N ALA A 724 -5.84 -17.12 -22.47
CA ALA A 724 -7.11 -16.99 -21.78
C ALA A 724 -8.10 -18.12 -22.08
N LYS A 725 -7.91 -18.84 -23.19
CA LYS A 725 -8.75 -19.94 -23.66
C LYS A 725 -8.17 -21.33 -23.34
N GLU A 726 -6.90 -21.41 -22.94
CA GLU A 726 -6.23 -22.67 -22.60
C GLU A 726 -6.73 -23.24 -21.27
N THR A 727 -6.75 -24.58 -21.16
CA THR A 727 -7.21 -25.35 -19.99
C THR A 727 -6.10 -26.25 -19.46
N SER A 728 -6.29 -26.91 -18.31
CA SER A 728 -5.35 -27.95 -17.84
C SER A 728 -5.07 -29.01 -18.90
N SER A 729 -6.06 -29.37 -19.72
CA SER A 729 -5.92 -30.42 -20.72
C SER A 729 -4.84 -30.12 -21.77
N ASP A 730 -4.55 -28.84 -21.99
CA ASP A 730 -3.48 -28.38 -22.87
C ASP A 730 -2.07 -28.57 -22.25
N GLY A 731 -2.02 -28.76 -20.92
CA GLY A 731 -0.82 -29.04 -20.13
C GLY A 731 -0.47 -30.52 -19.98
N LYS A 732 -1.18 -31.46 -20.63
CA LYS A 732 -0.94 -32.93 -20.47
C LYS A 732 0.51 -33.34 -20.72
N ALA A 733 1.14 -32.75 -21.73
CA ALA A 733 2.57 -32.88 -21.92
C ALA A 733 3.27 -31.87 -21.00
N SER A 734 4.14 -32.36 -20.12
CA SER A 734 4.95 -31.50 -19.24
C SER A 734 5.77 -30.49 -20.05
N LEU A 735 5.96 -29.31 -19.47
CA LEU A 735 6.93 -28.35 -19.96
C LEU A 735 8.32 -28.85 -19.56
N VAL A 736 9.16 -29.12 -20.54
CA VAL A 736 10.56 -29.52 -20.34
C VAL A 736 11.43 -28.32 -20.72
N ILE A 737 12.27 -27.89 -19.77
CA ILE A 737 13.13 -26.72 -19.92
C ILE A 737 14.58 -27.16 -19.75
N LYS A 738 15.44 -26.65 -20.62
CA LYS A 738 16.89 -26.80 -20.56
C LYS A 738 17.48 -25.41 -20.39
N TRP A 739 17.85 -25.06 -19.17
CA TRP A 739 18.50 -23.79 -18.86
C TRP A 739 19.98 -23.86 -19.25
N LEU A 740 20.43 -22.89 -20.03
CA LEU A 740 21.73 -22.91 -20.67
C LEU A 740 22.72 -21.96 -19.99
N ASN A 741 24.01 -22.25 -20.21
CA ASN A 741 25.09 -21.36 -19.84
C ASN A 741 24.94 -19.96 -20.48
N GLY A 742 25.46 -18.94 -19.79
CA GLY A 742 25.36 -17.55 -20.23
C GLY A 742 24.08 -16.85 -19.79
N SER A 743 23.16 -17.54 -19.10
CA SER A 743 22.10 -16.88 -18.33
C SER A 743 22.72 -16.05 -17.19
N TYR A 744 22.22 -14.84 -16.96
CA TYR A 744 22.77 -13.94 -15.94
C TYR A 744 21.71 -13.00 -15.36
N ILE A 745 22.04 -12.44 -14.19
CA ILE A 745 21.33 -11.34 -13.55
C ILE A 745 22.30 -10.20 -13.29
N ASP A 746 21.84 -8.98 -13.57
CA ASP A 746 22.50 -7.74 -13.21
C ASP A 746 21.83 -7.12 -11.98
N ILE A 747 22.60 -6.97 -10.90
CA ILE A 747 22.15 -6.34 -9.65
C ILE A 747 22.82 -4.98 -9.48
N PRO A 748 22.06 -3.88 -9.37
CA PRO A 748 22.61 -2.59 -8.99
C PRO A 748 23.11 -2.61 -7.54
N VAL A 749 24.42 -2.39 -7.34
CA VAL A 749 25.05 -2.45 -6.01
C VAL A 749 25.87 -1.22 -5.67
N LYS A 750 25.95 -0.96 -4.37
CA LYS A 750 26.83 0.04 -3.75
C LYS A 750 27.59 -0.60 -2.59
N PHE A 751 28.91 -0.44 -2.56
CA PHE A 751 29.81 -1.04 -1.57
C PHE A 751 30.15 -0.06 -0.45
#